data_AF-A0A7L8V1L4-F1
#
_entry.id   AF-A0A7L8V1L4-F1
#
_cell.length_a   1.000
_cell.length_b   1.000
_cell.length_c   1.000
_cell.angle_alpha   90.00
_cell.angle_beta   90.00
_cell.angle_gamma   90.00
#
_symmetry.space_group_name_H-M   'P 1'
#
loop_
_entity.id
_entity.type
_entity.pdbx_description
1 polymer ?
#
loop_
_entity_poly.entity_id
_entity_poly.type
_entity_poly.pdbx_seq_one_letter_code
_entity_poly.pdbx_strand_id
1 'polypeptide(L)'
;MFKPWSILSTSVIIATALTTISLKQASADTITGAAVADNKTQTVTTPITADATMVLTATDVNRHQNVATVTSKVPDKASDTKNDVSVTTARDKSQKQEIVQTPDKQTSAGNDIPTDIQVSHSVARDDTSATETTDTDKTSESASAGKVVVNQETHEHTNSLQVATLTSFQNQRTFRDSNRDSKIQARSGWVNDNGQRKYQENGHFISGEKKIDNYWYNFDNNYVMSRGLTQLPNKIVYYNAQTGRMVYGYLWYNNDFMYFDDYDGHMIKGERHYGNNSMEYYDNSGMQVRDAYVWAGNTFYYMKPNGDAVKGVRYYGNGNMEFYGDDFKQVRNNYAQDAAGRYYLTSNGDAFKGVRNVGNSFEIYGNDYKQVINQYVATGSTFYYMDQNGLAIKGIRHYGNNNMEYYGSDAKQVRDAYVHDNGVLYYMKSNGDALRGFRHYGNNMLEYYGDNFVQYRDKYLIYGHKRYHFGRWGDADTIDTVDANGNVVAVSKFNVWDTAYITKFADSTLGGSHDLKQLAGQNVTILNKTQTNYSNSSYYYTVRLANNNIISHVLEQDLQSSPVQFHVDVNQVINWFEYNKGRLTYSMYGSRNGADGTADCSGSMTQALYEAGAKPYDYLYSTESLHDYLTNNGFKLIIENASSWDAKRGDIVIWGKRGFSEGAFGHVGIMTTTENDPYFISTCYLTAGAKGSAVQEVRYNEFAQRDSYPYYYVYRQM
;
A
#
# COMPACT_ATOMS: atom_id res chain seq x y z
N MET A 1 -41.11 -42.98 -9.42
CA MET A 1 -41.78 -41.97 -8.57
C MET A 1 -41.49 -42.31 -7.12
N PHE A 2 -40.50 -41.65 -6.51
CA PHE A 2 -40.14 -41.84 -5.08
C PHE A 2 -39.87 -40.47 -4.44
N LYS A 3 -40.17 -40.34 -3.14
CA LYS A 3 -39.93 -39.11 -2.38
C LYS A 3 -38.48 -39.06 -1.89
N PRO A 4 -37.82 -37.89 -1.85
CA PRO A 4 -36.52 -37.74 -1.20
C PRO A 4 -36.66 -37.81 0.33
N TRP A 5 -35.67 -38.38 1.00
CA TRP A 5 -35.49 -38.20 2.45
C TRP A 5 -34.69 -36.91 2.70
N SER A 6 -35.26 -36.00 3.49
CA SER A 6 -34.61 -34.77 3.93
C SER A 6 -33.74 -35.04 5.16
N ILE A 7 -32.45 -35.30 4.96
CA ILE A 7 -31.47 -35.28 6.05
C ILE A 7 -31.05 -33.82 6.28
N LEU A 8 -31.49 -33.25 7.41
CA LEU A 8 -31.10 -31.91 7.84
C LEU A 8 -29.72 -31.94 8.51
N SER A 9 -28.64 -31.84 7.72
CA SER A 9 -27.34 -31.42 8.24
C SER A 9 -27.26 -29.89 8.27
N THR A 10 -27.14 -29.31 9.46
CA THR A 10 -27.06 -27.85 9.70
C THR A 10 -25.68 -27.29 9.35
N SER A 11 -25.31 -27.35 8.07
CA SER A 11 -24.22 -26.53 7.53
C SER A 11 -24.69 -25.08 7.43
N VAL A 12 -24.07 -24.19 8.21
CA VAL A 12 -24.37 -22.74 8.16
C VAL A 12 -23.78 -22.13 6.89
N ILE A 13 -24.51 -22.24 5.78
CA ILE A 13 -24.18 -21.55 4.53
C ILE A 13 -24.56 -20.08 4.70
N ILE A 14 -23.59 -19.25 5.08
CA ILE A 14 -23.72 -17.79 4.96
C ILE A 14 -23.63 -17.44 3.47
N ALA A 15 -24.77 -17.54 2.79
CA ALA A 15 -24.95 -17.03 1.43
C ALA A 15 -25.07 -15.49 1.47
N THR A 16 -23.97 -14.80 1.78
CA THR A 16 -23.86 -13.36 1.52
C THR A 16 -24.13 -13.12 0.04
N ALA A 17 -25.06 -12.22 -0.27
CA ALA A 17 -25.46 -11.93 -1.64
C ALA A 17 -24.24 -11.46 -2.45
N LEU A 18 -23.88 -12.24 -3.47
CA LEU A 18 -22.78 -11.92 -4.36
C LEU A 18 -23.11 -10.67 -5.18
N THR A 19 -22.51 -9.54 -4.79
CA THR A 19 -22.20 -8.49 -5.75
C THR A 19 -21.36 -9.08 -6.89
N THR A 20 -21.53 -8.54 -8.09
CA THR A 20 -20.90 -9.06 -9.30
C THR A 20 -19.37 -9.02 -9.19
N ILE A 21 -18.74 -10.19 -8.97
CA ILE A 21 -17.28 -10.33 -9.07
C ILE A 21 -16.89 -10.09 -10.52
N SER A 22 -16.36 -8.90 -10.80
CA SER A 22 -15.84 -8.54 -12.10
C SER A 22 -14.44 -9.11 -12.23
N LEU A 23 -14.34 -10.31 -12.82
CA LEU A 23 -13.08 -10.92 -13.24
C LEU A 23 -12.45 -10.10 -14.39
N LYS A 24 -12.00 -8.88 -14.09
CA LYS A 24 -11.06 -8.16 -14.94
C LYS A 24 -9.71 -8.86 -14.86
N GLN A 25 -9.20 -9.31 -16.01
CA GLN A 25 -7.77 -9.51 -16.19
C GLN A 25 -7.07 -8.16 -16.14
N ALA A 26 -6.84 -7.68 -14.92
CA ALA A 26 -6.00 -6.53 -14.66
C ALA A 26 -4.54 -6.97 -14.85
N SER A 27 -4.01 -6.81 -16.08
CA SER A 27 -2.57 -6.71 -16.24
C SER A 27 -2.10 -5.48 -15.46
N ALA A 28 -1.02 -5.63 -14.68
CA ALA A 28 -0.40 -4.52 -13.97
C ALA A 28 0.29 -3.54 -14.94
N ASP A 29 0.55 -3.95 -16.18
CA ASP A 29 1.42 -3.24 -17.13
C ASP A 29 0.71 -2.11 -17.91
N THR A 30 -0.51 -1.71 -17.55
CA THR A 30 -1.27 -0.71 -18.35
C THR A 30 -2.13 0.26 -17.53
N ILE A 31 -1.53 0.94 -16.55
CA ILE A 31 -1.93 2.30 -16.17
C ILE A 31 -0.67 3.18 -16.09
N THR A 32 -0.17 3.62 -17.23
CA THR A 32 0.79 4.74 -17.30
C THR A 32 0.07 6.04 -16.94
N GLY A 33 0.54 6.71 -15.89
CA GLY A 33 -0.14 7.89 -15.34
C GLY A 33 -0.04 9.14 -16.23
N ALA A 34 -0.93 10.10 -16.00
CA ALA A 34 -0.75 11.45 -16.51
C ALA A 34 0.55 12.06 -15.95
N ALA A 35 1.37 12.65 -16.82
CA ALA A 35 2.69 13.10 -16.44
C ALA A 35 2.65 14.36 -15.56
N VAL A 36 3.35 14.31 -14.43
CA VAL A 36 3.94 15.49 -13.79
C VAL A 36 5.42 15.50 -14.18
N ALA A 37 5.89 16.61 -14.73
CA ALA A 37 7.22 16.66 -15.34
C ALA A 37 8.35 16.71 -14.28
N ASP A 38 9.29 15.76 -14.37
CA ASP A 38 10.53 15.78 -13.59
C ASP A 38 11.69 16.26 -14.47
N ASN A 39 12.30 17.39 -14.09
CA ASN A 39 13.09 18.21 -15.01
C ASN A 39 14.59 17.86 -14.97
N LYS A 40 15.00 16.87 -15.78
CA LYS A 40 16.42 16.50 -15.95
C LYS A 40 17.00 16.98 -17.27
N THR A 41 17.73 18.09 -17.20
CA THR A 41 18.52 18.63 -18.31
C THR A 41 19.66 17.69 -18.70
N GLN A 42 19.61 17.10 -19.90
CA GLN A 42 20.80 16.58 -20.58
C GLN A 42 20.87 17.13 -22.01
N THR A 43 21.92 17.89 -22.29
CA THR A 43 22.24 18.40 -23.62
C THR A 43 22.98 17.34 -24.44
N VAL A 44 22.35 16.86 -25.51
CA VAL A 44 23.04 16.18 -26.62
C VAL A 44 22.53 16.77 -27.94
N THR A 45 23.44 16.99 -28.88
CA THR A 45 23.22 17.72 -30.13
C THR A 45 22.72 16.81 -31.27
N THR A 46 21.65 17.24 -31.95
CA THR A 46 21.38 17.20 -33.43
C THR A 46 21.88 16.02 -34.31
N PRO A 47 21.11 15.58 -35.35
CA PRO A 47 20.26 16.44 -36.18
C PRO A 47 18.85 15.87 -36.50
N ILE A 48 18.16 16.56 -37.41
CA ILE A 48 16.75 16.37 -37.79
C ILE A 48 16.67 15.56 -39.10
N THR A 49 15.71 14.64 -39.18
CA THR A 49 15.11 14.16 -40.44
C THR A 49 13.61 13.92 -40.25
N ALA A 50 12.82 14.04 -41.32
CA ALA A 50 11.36 14.08 -41.27
C ALA A 50 10.68 12.85 -41.93
N ASP A 51 9.37 12.95 -42.10
CA ASP A 51 8.48 12.15 -42.96
C ASP A 51 8.18 10.68 -42.58
N ALA A 52 6.99 10.46 -42.00
CA ALA A 52 6.09 9.35 -42.33
C ALA A 52 4.64 9.65 -41.90
N THR A 53 3.85 10.14 -42.86
CA THR A 53 2.44 10.56 -42.75
C THR A 53 1.45 9.40 -42.57
N MET A 54 0.19 9.74 -42.21
CA MET A 54 -1.07 9.04 -42.57
C MET A 54 -1.47 7.73 -41.83
N VAL A 55 -2.77 7.42 -41.60
CA VAL A 55 -4.03 8.23 -41.60
C VAL A 55 -5.24 7.46 -40.98
N LEU A 56 -6.32 8.18 -40.64
CA LEU A 56 -7.72 7.71 -40.37
C LEU A 56 -7.93 6.80 -39.13
N THR A 57 -9.15 6.65 -38.57
CA THR A 57 -10.51 7.09 -38.99
C THR A 57 -11.34 7.56 -37.77
N ALA A 58 -12.43 8.32 -37.98
CA ALA A 58 -13.40 8.67 -36.92
C ALA A 58 -14.85 8.70 -37.44
N THR A 59 -15.75 7.97 -36.76
CA THR A 59 -17.23 7.88 -36.88
C THR A 59 -17.71 7.05 -35.68
N ASP A 60 -18.86 7.23 -35.02
CA ASP A 60 -19.98 8.19 -35.14
C ASP A 60 -20.29 8.73 -33.71
N VAL A 61 -20.62 10.00 -33.47
CA VAL A 61 -21.88 10.70 -33.81
C VAL A 61 -23.15 9.96 -33.35
N ASN A 62 -23.62 10.28 -32.14
CA ASN A 62 -25.02 10.70 -32.02
C ASN A 62 -25.26 11.72 -30.90
N ARG A 63 -26.41 12.39 -30.95
CA ARG A 63 -26.62 13.73 -30.38
C ARG A 63 -27.93 13.79 -29.60
N HIS A 64 -27.89 14.27 -28.36
CA HIS A 64 -28.98 15.08 -27.82
C HIS A 64 -28.48 16.05 -26.75
N GLN A 65 -28.68 17.35 -26.99
CA GLN A 65 -28.62 18.37 -25.96
C GLN A 65 -30.01 18.56 -25.36
N ASN A 66 -30.06 18.92 -24.08
CA ASN A 66 -31.13 19.75 -23.54
C ASN A 66 -30.49 20.71 -22.53
N VAL A 67 -30.75 22.00 -22.70
CA VAL A 67 -30.24 23.07 -21.82
C VAL A 67 -31.41 23.63 -21.02
N ALA A 68 -31.26 23.68 -19.70
CA ALA A 68 -32.22 24.34 -18.81
C ALA A 68 -31.44 25.07 -17.71
N THR A 69 -31.49 26.41 -17.74
CA THR A 69 -30.77 27.29 -16.79
C THR A 69 -31.75 27.82 -15.74
N VAL A 70 -31.50 27.57 -14.45
CA VAL A 70 -32.23 28.20 -13.34
C VAL A 70 -31.26 28.55 -12.20
N THR A 71 -31.43 29.74 -11.60
CA THR A 71 -30.53 30.31 -10.58
C THR A 71 -31.22 30.62 -9.25
N SER A 72 -30.72 30.03 -8.16
CA SER A 72 -30.97 30.39 -6.74
C SER A 72 -29.95 29.62 -5.87
N LYS A 73 -29.07 30.15 -5.01
CA LYS A 73 -28.99 31.35 -4.13
C LYS A 73 -29.73 31.19 -2.79
N VAL A 74 -29.04 31.50 -1.66
CA VAL A 74 -29.51 31.66 -0.25
C VAL A 74 -29.72 30.34 0.55
N PRO A 75 -29.49 30.23 1.90
CA PRO A 75 -28.77 31.07 2.90
C PRO A 75 -27.69 30.34 3.76
N ASP A 76 -27.01 31.07 4.66
CA ASP A 76 -26.34 30.56 5.88
C ASP A 76 -27.28 30.57 7.12
N LYS A 77 -27.17 29.55 8.01
CA LYS A 77 -26.91 29.66 9.48
C LYS A 77 -27.51 28.53 10.36
N ALA A 78 -26.78 28.25 11.46
CA ALA A 78 -27.24 27.72 12.78
C ALA A 78 -27.69 26.23 12.86
N SER A 79 -27.43 25.48 13.94
CA SER A 79 -26.57 25.72 15.13
C SER A 79 -26.13 24.40 15.83
N ASP A 80 -25.52 24.54 17.02
CA ASP A 80 -25.22 23.54 18.07
C ASP A 80 -23.92 22.72 17.86
N THR A 81 -22.79 22.96 18.56
CA THR A 81 -22.48 22.79 20.02
C THR A 81 -22.56 21.33 20.49
N LYS A 82 -21.61 20.73 21.24
CA LYS A 82 -20.46 21.24 22.06
C LYS A 82 -19.60 20.01 22.49
N ASN A 83 -18.35 20.06 23.00
CA ASN A 83 -17.39 21.12 23.39
C ASN A 83 -15.95 20.61 23.04
N ASP A 84 -14.92 21.46 23.12
CA ASP A 84 -13.87 21.32 24.18
C ASP A 84 -13.05 22.62 24.34
N VAL A 85 -12.30 22.77 25.45
CA VAL A 85 -11.72 24.06 25.89
C VAL A 85 -10.19 24.05 26.00
N SER A 86 -9.54 25.06 25.42
CA SER A 86 -8.09 25.31 25.58
C SER A 86 -7.79 26.23 26.77
N VAL A 87 -6.67 25.98 27.46
CA VAL A 87 -6.27 26.66 28.71
C VAL A 87 -5.35 27.86 28.45
N THR A 88 -5.59 28.98 29.15
CA THR A 88 -4.52 29.93 29.57
C THR A 88 -5.03 30.91 30.64
N THR A 89 -4.40 30.95 31.82
CA THR A 89 -4.36 32.14 32.67
C THR A 89 -3.20 32.16 33.66
N ALA A 90 -2.52 33.32 33.73
CA ALA A 90 -1.85 33.98 34.87
C ALA A 90 -0.88 33.22 35.82
N ARG A 91 0.18 33.94 36.21
CA ARG A 91 1.03 33.66 37.38
C ARG A 91 0.45 34.35 38.63
N ASP A 92 0.81 33.86 39.81
CA ASP A 92 1.03 34.74 40.96
C ASP A 92 2.24 34.27 41.81
N LYS A 93 2.72 35.11 42.74
CA LYS A 93 3.90 34.89 43.58
C LYS A 93 3.53 34.72 45.06
N SER A 94 4.14 33.74 45.73
CA SER A 94 4.45 33.85 47.16
C SER A 94 5.62 32.93 47.55
N GLN A 95 6.25 33.20 48.69
CA GLN A 95 7.54 32.64 49.10
C GLN A 95 7.39 31.56 50.20
N LYS A 96 8.31 30.59 50.23
CA LYS A 96 9.09 30.32 51.46
C LYS A 96 10.40 29.53 51.19
N GLN A 97 11.30 29.56 52.17
CA GLN A 97 12.62 28.92 52.20
C GLN A 97 12.48 27.44 52.61
N GLU A 98 13.39 26.52 52.28
CA GLU A 98 14.69 26.26 52.95
C GLU A 98 15.58 25.37 52.04
N ILE A 99 16.84 25.71 51.72
CA ILE A 99 18.12 25.64 52.50
C ILE A 99 18.91 24.34 52.24
N VAL A 100 20.06 24.48 51.53
CA VAL A 100 21.34 23.72 51.70
C VAL A 100 21.33 22.21 51.29
N GLN A 101 22.37 21.59 50.68
CA GLN A 101 23.77 21.93 50.38
C GLN A 101 24.26 21.28 49.06
N THR A 102 25.27 21.86 48.40
CA THR A 102 26.20 21.14 47.50
C THR A 102 27.50 20.83 48.26
N PRO A 103 28.10 19.64 48.12
CA PRO A 103 29.33 19.50 47.31
C PRO A 103 29.48 18.06 46.68
N ASP A 104 30.49 17.66 45.89
CA ASP A 104 31.54 18.41 45.17
C ASP A 104 31.96 17.68 43.87
N LYS A 105 32.95 18.25 43.16
CA LYS A 105 33.52 17.81 41.87
C LYS A 105 34.97 17.35 42.02
N GLN A 106 35.35 16.12 41.63
CA GLN A 106 36.72 15.74 41.17
C GLN A 106 36.73 14.29 40.56
N THR A 107 37.23 14.05 39.34
CA THR A 107 38.58 13.54 38.93
C THR A 107 38.97 12.15 39.48
N SER A 108 39.57 11.20 38.73
CA SER A 108 40.12 11.18 37.35
C SER A 108 40.34 9.73 36.84
N ALA A 109 40.77 9.59 35.57
CA ALA A 109 41.53 8.51 34.89
C ALA A 109 41.84 7.18 35.63
N GLY A 110 41.91 6.03 34.95
CA GLY A 110 41.85 5.72 33.51
C GLY A 110 42.67 4.44 33.19
N ASN A 111 42.66 3.98 31.93
CA ASN A 111 43.49 2.86 31.41
C ASN A 111 43.17 1.45 32.02
N ASP A 112 43.40 0.29 31.39
CA ASP A 112 44.04 -0.10 30.11
C ASP A 112 43.23 -1.21 29.38
N ILE A 113 43.62 -1.52 28.14
CA ILE A 113 43.27 -2.73 27.36
C ILE A 113 44.59 -3.48 27.08
N PRO A 114 44.72 -4.80 27.34
CA PRO A 114 44.80 -5.75 26.20
C PRO A 114 44.40 -7.23 26.42
N THR A 115 44.18 -7.91 25.27
CA THR A 115 44.40 -9.35 24.95
C THR A 115 43.68 -10.44 25.77
N ASP A 116 42.70 -11.16 25.20
CA ASP A 116 42.82 -12.28 24.22
C ASP A 116 43.03 -13.67 24.87
N ILE A 117 42.35 -14.69 24.32
CA ILE A 117 42.67 -16.13 24.27
C ILE A 117 41.48 -16.89 23.64
N GLN A 118 41.75 -17.69 22.60
CA GLN A 118 40.86 -18.77 22.17
C GLN A 118 41.21 -20.08 22.87
N VAL A 119 40.22 -20.87 23.29
CA VAL A 119 40.30 -22.33 23.35
C VAL A 119 38.99 -22.96 22.91
N SER A 120 39.06 -23.98 22.05
CA SER A 120 37.97 -24.86 21.65
C SER A 120 38.00 -26.16 22.45
N HIS A 121 36.84 -26.81 22.65
CA HIS A 121 36.58 -28.22 22.24
C HIS A 121 35.22 -28.75 22.73
N SER A 122 34.77 -29.82 22.06
CA SER A 122 33.62 -30.66 22.38
C SER A 122 33.97 -31.79 23.37
N VAL A 123 32.96 -32.37 24.02
CA VAL A 123 32.67 -33.84 24.12
C VAL A 123 31.27 -34.01 24.77
N ALA A 124 30.66 -35.21 24.71
CA ALA A 124 29.26 -35.49 25.06
C ALA A 124 29.11 -36.65 26.08
N ARG A 125 27.84 -37.09 26.33
CA ARG A 125 27.40 -38.30 27.10
C ARG A 125 27.43 -38.18 28.64
N ASP A 126 26.67 -38.93 29.47
CA ASP A 126 25.60 -39.98 29.35
C ASP A 126 24.86 -40.04 30.74
N ASP A 127 23.72 -40.71 31.04
CA ASP A 127 22.57 -41.33 30.32
C ASP A 127 21.49 -41.75 31.39
N THR A 128 20.33 -42.32 30.98
CA THR A 128 19.24 -42.94 31.81
C THR A 128 18.33 -41.95 32.58
N SER A 129 17.15 -42.28 33.13
CA SER A 129 16.30 -43.50 33.23
C SER A 129 14.82 -43.03 33.28
N ALA A 130 13.74 -43.63 32.76
CA ALA A 130 13.35 -44.98 32.31
C ALA A 130 12.50 -45.80 33.33
N THR A 131 11.22 -46.01 32.96
CA THR A 131 10.25 -47.10 33.29
C THR A 131 9.00 -46.80 32.40
N GLU A 132 8.58 -47.60 31.40
CA GLU A 132 8.10 -49.01 31.36
C GLU A 132 6.70 -49.22 32.00
N THR A 133 5.74 -49.99 31.44
CA THR A 133 5.55 -50.78 30.18
C THR A 133 4.01 -50.94 29.94
N THR A 134 3.39 -51.55 28.91
CA THR A 134 3.73 -52.36 27.69
C THR A 134 3.29 -51.59 26.40
N ASP A 135 3.23 -52.05 25.13
CA ASP A 135 3.11 -53.35 24.39
C ASP A 135 1.72 -54.03 24.50
N THR A 136 1.10 -54.73 23.52
CA THR A 136 1.47 -55.27 22.18
C THR A 136 0.26 -55.07 21.19
N ASP A 137 0.23 -55.39 19.88
CA ASP A 137 1.21 -56.04 18.99
C ASP A 137 1.09 -55.65 17.47
N LYS A 138 2.19 -55.92 16.74
CA LYS A 138 2.45 -56.21 15.29
C LYS A 138 1.58 -55.74 14.11
N THR A 139 2.33 -55.51 13.01
CA THR A 139 1.94 -55.15 11.64
C THR A 139 2.57 -56.10 10.59
N SER A 140 2.23 -55.92 9.31
CA SER A 140 3.07 -56.35 8.18
C SER A 140 2.93 -55.40 6.98
N GLU A 141 4.03 -55.19 6.26
CA GLU A 141 4.11 -54.32 5.07
C GLU A 141 4.50 -55.10 3.81
N SER A 142 4.17 -54.59 2.63
CA SER A 142 4.87 -54.93 1.39
C SER A 142 4.89 -53.73 0.45
N ALA A 143 6.05 -53.47 -0.17
CA ALA A 143 6.27 -52.30 -1.02
C ALA A 143 6.32 -52.69 -2.51
N SER A 144 5.95 -51.75 -3.38
CA SER A 144 5.94 -51.93 -4.83
C SER A 144 7.00 -51.06 -5.51
N ALA A 145 7.79 -51.68 -6.40
CA ALA A 145 8.62 -51.00 -7.39
C ALA A 145 8.82 -51.94 -8.59
N GLY A 146 8.82 -51.41 -9.81
CA GLY A 146 9.08 -52.22 -11.00
C GLY A 146 9.31 -51.41 -12.26
N LYS A 147 10.37 -51.76 -13.01
CA LYS A 147 10.55 -51.41 -14.43
C LYS A 147 11.72 -52.19 -15.03
N VAL A 148 11.54 -52.75 -16.23
CA VAL A 148 12.43 -52.62 -17.42
C VAL A 148 11.90 -53.53 -18.56
N VAL A 149 12.20 -53.11 -19.79
CA VAL A 149 11.68 -53.59 -21.09
C VAL A 149 12.48 -54.78 -21.64
N VAL A 150 11.85 -55.65 -22.44
CA VAL A 150 12.50 -56.52 -23.45
C VAL A 150 11.66 -56.53 -24.74
N ASN A 151 12.30 -56.75 -25.90
CA ASN A 151 11.72 -56.71 -27.26
C ASN A 151 11.44 -58.12 -27.86
N GLN A 152 10.97 -58.10 -29.11
CA GLN A 152 11.24 -59.01 -30.25
C GLN A 152 12.52 -59.90 -30.14
N GLU A 153 12.67 -61.10 -30.75
CA GLU A 153 11.85 -61.76 -31.80
C GLU A 153 12.17 -63.27 -32.04
N THR A 154 11.22 -64.00 -32.64
CA THR A 154 11.36 -65.15 -33.59
C THR A 154 11.86 -66.59 -33.21
N HIS A 155 11.40 -67.54 -34.06
CA HIS A 155 11.87 -68.90 -34.42
C HIS A 155 11.65 -70.13 -33.49
N GLU A 156 10.61 -70.90 -33.84
CA GLU A 156 10.59 -72.33 -34.27
C GLU A 156 11.51 -73.37 -33.56
N HIS A 157 11.10 -74.63 -33.27
CA HIS A 157 10.53 -75.59 -34.23
C HIS A 157 9.87 -76.84 -33.57
N THR A 158 8.69 -77.27 -34.07
CA THR A 158 8.07 -78.64 -34.13
C THR A 158 8.13 -79.71 -33.01
N ASN A 159 6.95 -80.34 -32.79
CA ASN A 159 6.68 -81.79 -32.52
C ASN A 159 7.14 -82.43 -31.18
N SER A 160 6.39 -83.27 -30.45
CA SER A 160 5.14 -84.02 -30.69
C SER A 160 4.80 -84.96 -29.50
N LEU A 161 3.48 -85.24 -29.33
CA LEU A 161 2.86 -86.52 -28.89
C LEU A 161 3.09 -87.15 -27.49
N GLN A 162 1.95 -87.49 -26.87
CA GLN A 162 1.61 -88.71 -26.10
C GLN A 162 2.38 -89.02 -24.79
N VAL A 163 1.73 -88.91 -23.61
CA VAL A 163 0.72 -89.82 -22.97
C VAL A 163 1.39 -90.71 -21.92
N ALA A 164 0.74 -90.82 -20.76
CA ALA A 164 1.27 -91.53 -19.60
C ALA A 164 1.16 -93.07 -19.71
N THR A 165 2.13 -93.77 -19.11
CA THR A 165 2.06 -95.21 -18.83
C THR A 165 2.26 -95.48 -17.35
N LEU A 166 1.19 -95.87 -16.65
CA LEU A 166 1.28 -96.66 -15.42
C LEU A 166 1.40 -98.14 -15.81
N THR A 167 2.32 -98.87 -15.20
CA THR A 167 2.49 -100.32 -15.46
C THR A 167 2.76 -101.10 -14.18
N SER A 168 1.86 -102.02 -13.83
CA SER A 168 2.19 -103.21 -13.05
C SER A 168 1.38 -104.42 -13.53
N PHE A 169 2.10 -105.32 -14.19
CA PHE A 169 1.87 -106.75 -14.41
C PHE A 169 0.51 -107.39 -14.01
N GLN A 170 -0.06 -108.15 -14.95
CA GLN A 170 0.17 -109.60 -14.95
C GLN A 170 0.03 -110.20 -16.36
N ASN A 171 0.43 -111.48 -16.53
CA ASN A 171 0.82 -112.05 -17.81
C ASN A 171 0.52 -113.57 -17.85
N GLN A 172 -0.24 -114.07 -18.86
CA GLN A 172 0.11 -115.27 -19.66
C GLN A 172 -0.99 -115.72 -20.65
N ARG A 173 -0.52 -116.36 -21.75
CA ARG A 173 -1.19 -117.34 -22.64
C ARG A 173 -2.35 -116.89 -23.58
N THR A 174 -1.95 -116.49 -24.80
CA THR A 174 -2.26 -117.15 -26.10
C THR A 174 -3.51 -118.07 -26.14
N PHE A 175 -4.45 -117.91 -27.08
CA PHE A 175 -4.33 -118.28 -28.50
C PHE A 175 -5.39 -117.58 -29.40
N ARG A 176 -5.33 -117.75 -30.73
CA ARG A 176 -6.37 -117.31 -31.69
C ARG A 176 -7.46 -118.38 -31.85
N ASP A 177 -8.72 -117.96 -31.98
CA ASP A 177 -9.47 -118.16 -33.23
C ASP A 177 -10.59 -117.10 -33.40
N SER A 178 -11.48 -117.29 -34.38
CA SER A 178 -12.04 -116.18 -35.15
C SER A 178 -13.50 -116.44 -35.56
N ASN A 179 -14.46 -115.65 -35.05
CA ASN A 179 -15.57 -115.19 -35.88
C ASN A 179 -16.35 -114.01 -35.29
N ARG A 180 -16.99 -113.30 -36.22
CA ARG A 180 -18.08 -112.31 -36.11
C ARG A 180 -18.74 -112.16 -34.72
N ASP A 181 -18.73 -110.93 -34.23
CA ASP A 181 -19.95 -110.36 -33.64
C ASP A 181 -20.24 -108.98 -34.27
N SER A 182 -21.51 -108.60 -34.30
CA SER A 182 -22.05 -107.52 -35.12
C SER A 182 -21.85 -106.17 -34.45
N LYS A 183 -20.65 -105.60 -34.61
CA LYS A 183 -20.27 -104.31 -34.01
C LYS A 183 -21.08 -103.14 -34.59
N ILE A 184 -22.25 -102.89 -34.00
CA ILE A 184 -23.04 -101.67 -34.20
C ILE A 184 -22.13 -100.48 -33.87
N GLN A 185 -21.72 -99.73 -34.89
CA GLN A 185 -21.10 -98.42 -34.69
C GLN A 185 -22.20 -97.49 -34.17
N ALA A 186 -22.24 -97.28 -32.85
CA ALA A 186 -23.14 -96.32 -32.25
C ALA A 186 -22.77 -94.91 -32.73
N ARG A 187 -23.61 -94.32 -33.59
CA ARG A 187 -23.32 -93.05 -34.25
C ARG A 187 -23.68 -91.89 -33.35
N SER A 188 -22.73 -90.98 -33.12
CA SER A 188 -23.01 -89.66 -32.54
C SER A 188 -23.71 -88.76 -33.57
N GLY A 189 -24.62 -87.89 -33.13
CA GLY A 189 -25.32 -86.98 -34.02
C GLY A 189 -26.56 -86.32 -33.45
N TRP A 190 -27.12 -85.41 -34.25
CA TRP A 190 -28.36 -84.69 -33.96
C TRP A 190 -29.59 -85.57 -34.21
N VAL A 191 -30.50 -85.59 -33.24
CA VAL A 191 -31.82 -86.23 -33.32
C VAL A 191 -32.89 -85.14 -33.26
N ASN A 192 -33.97 -85.29 -34.04
CA ASN A 192 -35.15 -84.44 -33.94
C ASN A 192 -36.33 -85.31 -33.51
N ASP A 193 -36.85 -85.06 -32.32
CA ASP A 193 -37.87 -85.86 -31.64
C ASP A 193 -39.08 -84.97 -31.34
N ASN A 194 -40.17 -85.16 -32.08
CA ASN A 194 -41.38 -84.32 -32.01
C ASN A 194 -41.11 -82.79 -32.09
N GLY A 195 -40.11 -82.39 -32.88
CA GLY A 195 -39.68 -80.99 -33.05
C GLY A 195 -38.64 -80.51 -32.03
N GLN A 196 -38.34 -81.30 -31.01
CA GLN A 196 -37.26 -81.05 -30.05
C GLN A 196 -35.93 -81.57 -30.63
N ARG A 197 -34.96 -80.68 -30.81
CA ARG A 197 -33.58 -81.10 -31.14
C ARG A 197 -32.91 -81.65 -29.89
N LYS A 198 -32.32 -82.84 -30.02
CA LYS A 198 -31.53 -83.55 -29.02
C LYS A 198 -30.20 -83.97 -29.66
N TYR A 199 -29.19 -84.32 -28.87
CA TYR A 199 -27.92 -84.84 -29.38
C TYR A 199 -27.55 -86.15 -28.69
N GLN A 200 -27.06 -87.11 -29.46
CA GLN A 200 -26.53 -88.37 -28.96
C GLN A 200 -25.03 -88.47 -29.21
N GLU A 201 -24.32 -89.09 -28.27
CA GLU A 201 -22.92 -89.48 -28.42
C GLU A 201 -22.79 -90.97 -28.09
N ASN A 202 -22.21 -91.75 -29.00
CA ASN A 202 -22.12 -93.21 -28.90
C ASN A 202 -23.46 -93.91 -28.52
N GLY A 203 -24.59 -93.38 -28.99
CA GLY A 203 -25.93 -93.93 -28.73
C GLY A 203 -26.61 -93.48 -27.43
N HIS A 204 -25.96 -92.66 -26.61
CA HIS A 204 -26.55 -92.07 -25.39
C HIS A 204 -26.89 -90.60 -25.60
N PHE A 205 -28.07 -90.15 -25.16
CA PHE A 205 -28.42 -88.73 -25.16
C PHE A 205 -27.57 -87.95 -24.15
N ILE A 206 -27.20 -86.72 -24.50
CA ILE A 206 -26.38 -85.82 -23.67
C ILE A 206 -27.27 -84.75 -23.02
N SER A 207 -26.99 -84.45 -21.74
CA SER A 207 -27.48 -83.28 -20.99
C SER A 207 -26.30 -82.39 -20.57
N GLY A 208 -26.55 -81.12 -20.28
CA GLY A 208 -25.53 -80.12 -19.94
C GLY A 208 -24.85 -79.46 -21.15
N GLU A 209 -23.79 -78.67 -20.88
CA GLU A 209 -23.01 -77.98 -21.91
C GLU A 209 -22.16 -78.96 -22.75
N LYS A 210 -22.29 -78.89 -24.07
CA LYS A 210 -21.51 -79.70 -25.02
C LYS A 210 -21.07 -78.85 -26.22
N LYS A 211 -19.78 -78.93 -26.56
CA LYS A 211 -19.23 -78.36 -27.79
C LYS A 211 -19.41 -79.34 -28.96
N ILE A 212 -20.09 -78.90 -30.02
CA ILE A 212 -20.44 -79.68 -31.23
C ILE A 212 -20.16 -78.80 -32.45
N ASP A 213 -19.46 -79.33 -33.46
CA ASP A 213 -19.11 -78.59 -34.69
C ASP A 213 -18.46 -77.21 -34.44
N ASN A 214 -17.61 -77.15 -33.41
CA ASN A 214 -16.97 -75.96 -32.82
C ASN A 214 -17.89 -74.94 -32.09
N TYR A 215 -19.19 -75.15 -32.01
CA TYR A 215 -20.12 -74.29 -31.25
C TYR A 215 -20.53 -74.94 -29.92
N TRP A 216 -20.77 -74.13 -28.89
CA TRP A 216 -21.36 -74.62 -27.64
C TRP A 216 -22.88 -74.63 -27.71
N TYR A 217 -23.48 -75.68 -27.14
CA TYR A 217 -24.91 -75.87 -26.93
C TYR A 217 -25.12 -76.37 -25.49
N ASN A 218 -26.30 -76.17 -24.91
CA ASN A 218 -26.73 -76.88 -23.70
C ASN A 218 -27.94 -77.75 -24.01
N PHE A 219 -28.06 -78.87 -23.30
CA PHE A 219 -29.23 -79.74 -23.33
C PHE A 219 -29.81 -79.87 -21.92
N ASP A 220 -31.13 -79.76 -21.78
CA ASP A 220 -31.80 -79.83 -20.48
C ASP A 220 -31.82 -81.27 -19.90
N ASN A 221 -32.45 -81.45 -18.74
CA ASN A 221 -32.59 -82.76 -18.10
C ASN A 221 -33.51 -83.75 -18.89
N ASN A 222 -34.20 -83.26 -19.93
CA ASN A 222 -34.96 -84.06 -20.89
C ASN A 222 -34.20 -84.27 -22.22
N TYR A 223 -32.91 -83.91 -22.24
CA TYR A 223 -31.98 -83.93 -23.37
C TYR A 223 -32.35 -82.97 -24.52
N VAL A 224 -33.18 -81.96 -24.26
CA VAL A 224 -33.66 -80.97 -25.24
C VAL A 224 -32.71 -79.78 -25.31
N MET A 225 -32.31 -79.42 -26.52
CA MET A 225 -31.42 -78.29 -26.81
C MET A 225 -32.02 -76.96 -26.32
N SER A 226 -31.34 -76.32 -25.37
CA SER A 226 -31.75 -75.05 -24.76
C SER A 226 -31.72 -73.88 -25.74
N ARG A 227 -32.54 -72.86 -25.47
CA ARG A 227 -32.70 -71.63 -26.27
C ARG A 227 -33.08 -70.46 -25.36
N GLY A 228 -32.66 -69.25 -25.73
CA GLY A 228 -32.85 -68.04 -24.91
C GLY A 228 -31.88 -67.98 -23.72
N LEU A 229 -32.19 -67.08 -22.78
CA LEU A 229 -31.49 -66.98 -21.50
C LEU A 229 -31.60 -68.31 -20.74
N THR A 230 -30.46 -68.88 -20.37
CA THR A 230 -30.34 -70.18 -19.71
C THR A 230 -29.48 -70.04 -18.46
N GLN A 231 -30.05 -70.36 -17.29
CA GLN A 231 -29.30 -70.45 -16.04
C GLN A 231 -28.57 -71.80 -15.99
N LEU A 232 -27.25 -71.75 -15.96
CA LEU A 232 -26.36 -72.88 -15.68
C LEU A 232 -25.85 -72.78 -14.23
N PRO A 233 -25.20 -73.81 -13.66
CA PRO A 233 -24.86 -73.83 -12.23
C PRO A 233 -24.05 -72.61 -11.74
N ASN A 234 -23.14 -72.11 -12.58
CA ASN A 234 -22.21 -71.02 -12.21
C ASN A 234 -22.38 -69.73 -13.03
N LYS A 235 -23.21 -69.75 -14.09
CA LYS A 235 -23.33 -68.64 -15.06
C LYS A 235 -24.73 -68.58 -15.68
N ILE A 236 -25.15 -67.38 -16.10
CA ILE A 236 -26.28 -67.22 -17.05
C ILE A 236 -25.66 -67.07 -18.43
N VAL A 237 -26.21 -67.74 -19.45
CA VAL A 237 -25.77 -67.63 -20.85
C VAL A 237 -26.98 -67.46 -21.77
N TYR A 238 -26.77 -67.13 -23.05
CA TYR A 238 -27.85 -67.09 -24.05
C TYR A 238 -27.57 -68.06 -25.20
N TYR A 239 -28.49 -69.00 -25.44
CA TYR A 239 -28.44 -69.87 -26.62
C TYR A 239 -29.35 -69.30 -27.72
N ASN A 240 -28.79 -68.99 -28.89
CA ASN A 240 -29.48 -68.34 -29.99
C ASN A 240 -30.81 -69.04 -30.34
N ALA A 241 -31.91 -68.28 -30.34
CA ALA A 241 -33.27 -68.81 -30.42
C ALA A 241 -33.57 -69.64 -31.68
N GLN A 242 -32.83 -69.43 -32.77
CA GLN A 242 -33.00 -70.17 -34.02
C GLN A 242 -32.10 -71.42 -34.09
N THR A 243 -30.81 -71.28 -33.74
CA THR A 243 -29.78 -72.30 -33.97
C THR A 243 -29.45 -73.16 -32.74
N GLY A 244 -29.67 -72.64 -31.53
CA GLY A 244 -29.25 -73.22 -30.25
C GLY A 244 -27.79 -72.98 -29.86
N ARG A 245 -27.02 -72.23 -30.67
CA ARG A 245 -25.60 -71.94 -30.40
C ARG A 245 -25.46 -70.88 -29.31
N MET A 246 -24.47 -71.01 -28.42
CA MET A 246 -24.16 -69.99 -27.42
C MET A 246 -23.78 -68.67 -28.08
N VAL A 247 -24.27 -67.56 -27.54
CA VAL A 247 -23.97 -66.20 -27.97
C VAL A 247 -22.82 -65.64 -27.13
N TYR A 248 -22.00 -64.82 -27.77
CA TYR A 248 -20.83 -64.11 -27.26
C TYR A 248 -20.92 -62.66 -27.71
N GLY A 249 -20.32 -61.73 -26.97
CA GLY A 249 -20.38 -60.30 -27.23
C GLY A 249 -21.77 -59.69 -27.00
N TYR A 250 -22.08 -58.64 -27.76
CA TYR A 250 -23.33 -57.88 -27.64
C TYR A 250 -24.54 -58.65 -28.19
N LEU A 251 -25.61 -58.71 -27.41
CA LEU A 251 -26.95 -59.16 -27.83
C LEU A 251 -27.95 -58.00 -27.68
N TRP A 252 -28.68 -57.68 -28.74
CA TRP A 252 -29.86 -56.81 -28.63
C TRP A 252 -31.06 -57.61 -28.12
N TYR A 253 -31.61 -57.22 -26.97
CA TYR A 253 -32.68 -57.94 -26.29
C TYR A 253 -33.61 -56.97 -25.56
N ASN A 254 -34.93 -57.16 -25.66
CA ASN A 254 -35.93 -56.31 -25.00
C ASN A 254 -35.73 -54.78 -25.16
N ASN A 255 -35.22 -54.35 -26.32
CA ASN A 255 -34.95 -52.94 -26.70
C ASN A 255 -33.70 -52.28 -26.06
N ASP A 256 -32.84 -53.06 -25.40
CA ASP A 256 -31.52 -52.63 -24.93
C ASP A 256 -30.45 -53.68 -25.27
N PHE A 257 -29.19 -53.43 -24.91
CA PHE A 257 -28.09 -54.39 -25.07
C PHE A 257 -27.88 -55.25 -23.83
N MET A 258 -27.42 -56.47 -24.03
CA MET A 258 -26.77 -57.34 -23.04
C MET A 258 -25.37 -57.68 -23.55
N TYR A 259 -24.43 -58.01 -22.66
CA TYR A 259 -23.14 -58.58 -23.04
C TYR A 259 -22.97 -59.99 -22.49
N PHE A 260 -22.44 -60.88 -23.31
CA PHE A 260 -22.01 -62.22 -22.92
C PHE A 260 -20.50 -62.33 -23.15
N ASP A 261 -19.76 -62.70 -22.10
CA ASP A 261 -18.30 -62.78 -22.10
C ASP A 261 -17.75 -63.60 -23.27
N ASP A 262 -16.69 -63.09 -23.92
CA ASP A 262 -16.16 -63.67 -25.17
C ASP A 262 -15.41 -65.00 -24.98
N TYR A 263 -15.08 -65.38 -23.74
CA TYR A 263 -14.38 -66.62 -23.42
C TYR A 263 -15.34 -67.77 -23.07
N ASP A 264 -16.29 -67.57 -22.15
CA ASP A 264 -17.21 -68.63 -21.69
C ASP A 264 -18.71 -68.37 -21.90
N GLY A 265 -19.07 -67.21 -22.45
CA GLY A 265 -20.44 -66.81 -22.74
C GLY A 265 -21.26 -66.37 -21.52
N HIS A 266 -20.65 -66.11 -20.34
CA HIS A 266 -21.41 -65.65 -19.19
C HIS A 266 -21.95 -64.23 -19.34
N MET A 267 -23.18 -64.02 -18.89
CA MET A 267 -23.88 -62.73 -18.94
C MET A 267 -23.26 -61.73 -17.96
N ILE A 268 -22.77 -60.60 -18.48
CA ILE A 268 -22.13 -59.56 -17.68
C ILE A 268 -23.18 -58.79 -16.86
N LYS A 269 -22.79 -58.41 -15.63
CA LYS A 269 -23.50 -57.50 -14.73
C LYS A 269 -22.49 -56.61 -14.03
N GLY A 270 -22.88 -55.38 -13.71
CA GLY A 270 -21.97 -54.38 -13.15
C GLY A 270 -21.05 -53.76 -14.21
N GLU A 271 -19.85 -53.37 -13.77
CA GLU A 271 -18.85 -52.65 -14.56
C GLU A 271 -18.16 -53.57 -15.58
N ARG A 272 -18.19 -53.21 -16.88
CA ARG A 272 -17.47 -53.87 -17.97
C ARG A 272 -16.44 -52.92 -18.56
N HIS A 273 -15.16 -53.15 -18.27
CA HIS A 273 -14.07 -52.45 -18.93
C HIS A 273 -13.73 -53.09 -20.29
N TYR A 274 -13.43 -52.27 -21.29
CA TYR A 274 -13.03 -52.73 -22.62
C TYR A 274 -12.01 -51.78 -23.27
N GLY A 275 -11.68 -52.03 -24.55
CA GLY A 275 -10.62 -51.33 -25.30
C GLY A 275 -10.73 -49.80 -25.29
N ASN A 276 -9.59 -49.14 -25.54
CA ASN A 276 -9.41 -47.68 -25.53
C ASN A 276 -9.65 -46.99 -24.16
N ASN A 277 -9.55 -47.74 -23.06
CA ASN A 277 -9.88 -47.27 -21.70
C ASN A 277 -11.32 -46.71 -21.66
N SER A 278 -12.27 -47.58 -21.99
CA SER A 278 -13.71 -47.36 -21.90
C SER A 278 -14.34 -48.32 -20.90
N MET A 279 -15.49 -47.95 -20.34
CA MET A 279 -16.28 -48.78 -19.42
C MET A 279 -17.77 -48.66 -19.77
N GLU A 280 -18.50 -49.76 -19.66
CA GLU A 280 -19.97 -49.84 -19.73
C GLU A 280 -20.51 -50.37 -18.40
N TYR A 281 -21.79 -50.16 -18.11
CA TYR A 281 -22.43 -50.71 -16.92
C TYR A 281 -23.69 -51.51 -17.28
N TYR A 282 -23.83 -52.70 -16.72
CA TYR A 282 -24.98 -53.59 -16.90
C TYR A 282 -25.73 -53.76 -15.58
N ASP A 283 -27.05 -53.69 -15.62
CA ASP A 283 -27.88 -53.76 -14.41
C ASP A 283 -27.95 -55.20 -13.82
N ASN A 284 -28.69 -55.37 -12.72
CA ASN A 284 -28.89 -56.68 -12.11
C ASN A 284 -29.66 -57.68 -13.00
N SER A 285 -30.33 -57.20 -14.06
CA SER A 285 -30.99 -58.00 -15.09
C SER A 285 -30.03 -58.43 -16.21
N GLY A 286 -28.89 -57.76 -16.37
CA GLY A 286 -27.94 -57.93 -17.47
C GLY A 286 -28.15 -56.96 -18.66
N MET A 287 -28.95 -55.90 -18.48
CA MET A 287 -29.23 -54.89 -19.50
C MET A 287 -28.27 -53.69 -19.35
N GLN A 288 -27.76 -53.17 -20.46
CA GLN A 288 -26.87 -52.01 -20.49
C GLN A 288 -27.59 -50.74 -20.02
N VAL A 289 -27.00 -50.04 -19.05
CA VAL A 289 -27.51 -48.75 -18.57
C VAL A 289 -27.02 -47.63 -19.49
N ARG A 290 -27.95 -46.77 -19.94
CA ARG A 290 -27.69 -45.70 -20.92
C ARG A 290 -28.40 -44.40 -20.50
N ASP A 291 -27.76 -43.27 -20.78
CA ASP A 291 -28.19 -41.89 -20.40
C ASP A 291 -28.69 -41.73 -18.96
N ALA A 292 -27.98 -42.34 -18.01
CA ALA A 292 -28.43 -42.44 -16.62
C ALA A 292 -27.27 -42.48 -15.61
N TYR A 293 -27.57 -42.08 -14.38
CA TYR A 293 -26.69 -42.25 -13.22
C TYR A 293 -26.75 -43.68 -12.69
N VAL A 294 -25.58 -44.24 -12.34
CA VAL A 294 -25.44 -45.52 -11.64
C VAL A 294 -24.80 -45.27 -10.28
N TRP A 295 -25.34 -45.89 -9.22
CA TRP A 295 -24.69 -45.96 -7.91
C TRP A 295 -24.14 -47.38 -7.68
N ALA A 296 -22.82 -47.51 -7.69
CA ALA A 296 -22.10 -48.77 -7.52
C ALA A 296 -20.74 -48.48 -6.85
N GLY A 297 -20.13 -49.45 -6.17
CA GLY A 297 -18.82 -49.25 -5.50
C GLY A 297 -18.77 -48.10 -4.48
N ASN A 298 -19.93 -47.71 -3.92
CA ASN A 298 -20.11 -46.51 -3.08
C ASN A 298 -19.72 -45.18 -3.79
N THR A 299 -19.90 -45.12 -5.10
CA THR A 299 -19.70 -43.93 -5.94
C THR A 299 -20.82 -43.79 -6.99
N PHE A 300 -20.82 -42.66 -7.70
CA PHE A 300 -21.64 -42.47 -8.90
C PHE A 300 -20.83 -42.61 -10.18
N TYR A 301 -21.43 -43.24 -11.18
CA TYR A 301 -21.05 -43.15 -12.59
C TYR A 301 -22.18 -42.44 -13.37
N TYR A 302 -21.88 -41.87 -14.53
CA TYR A 302 -22.89 -41.49 -15.52
C TYR A 302 -22.64 -42.22 -16.82
N MET A 303 -23.65 -42.92 -17.32
CA MET A 303 -23.60 -43.61 -18.60
C MET A 303 -24.12 -42.68 -19.68
N LYS A 304 -23.33 -42.43 -20.72
CA LYS A 304 -23.71 -41.66 -21.91
C LYS A 304 -24.88 -42.35 -22.65
N PRO A 305 -25.58 -41.65 -23.57
CA PRO A 305 -26.58 -42.27 -24.44
C PRO A 305 -26.10 -43.46 -25.28
N ASN A 306 -24.79 -43.57 -25.53
CA ASN A 306 -24.18 -44.70 -26.23
C ASN A 306 -23.75 -45.88 -25.33
N GLY A 307 -23.99 -45.81 -24.01
CA GLY A 307 -23.70 -46.89 -23.04
C GLY A 307 -22.32 -46.84 -22.39
N ASP A 308 -21.39 -46.03 -22.90
CA ASP A 308 -20.11 -45.75 -22.28
C ASP A 308 -20.25 -44.89 -20.99
N ALA A 309 -19.40 -45.10 -20.00
CA ALA A 309 -19.24 -44.20 -18.87
C ALA A 309 -18.58 -42.85 -19.26
N VAL A 310 -18.90 -41.81 -18.51
CA VAL A 310 -18.26 -40.48 -18.58
C VAL A 310 -16.90 -40.48 -17.88
N LYS A 311 -15.98 -39.67 -18.41
CA LYS A 311 -14.64 -39.39 -17.88
C LYS A 311 -14.31 -37.92 -18.15
N GLY A 312 -13.70 -37.24 -17.19
CA GLY A 312 -13.53 -35.79 -17.20
C GLY A 312 -14.83 -35.03 -16.92
N VAL A 313 -14.95 -33.84 -17.51
CA VAL A 313 -16.07 -32.90 -17.32
C VAL A 313 -17.37 -33.41 -17.95
N ARG A 314 -18.49 -33.26 -17.22
CA ARG A 314 -19.86 -33.30 -17.76
C ARG A 314 -20.61 -32.02 -17.41
N TYR A 315 -21.24 -31.41 -18.41
CA TYR A 315 -22.24 -30.37 -18.19
C TYR A 315 -23.66 -30.96 -18.28
N TYR A 316 -24.57 -30.46 -17.45
CA TYR A 316 -25.97 -30.87 -17.46
C TYR A 316 -26.91 -29.67 -17.20
N GLY A 317 -28.17 -29.93 -16.82
CA GLY A 317 -29.25 -28.95 -16.75
C GLY A 317 -28.88 -27.62 -16.07
N ASN A 318 -29.37 -26.51 -16.63
CA ASN A 318 -29.08 -25.13 -16.22
C ASN A 318 -27.58 -24.73 -16.22
N GLY A 319 -26.72 -25.50 -16.89
CA GLY A 319 -25.28 -25.25 -16.95
C GLY A 319 -24.51 -25.77 -15.73
N ASN A 320 -25.13 -26.61 -14.89
CA ASN A 320 -24.42 -27.32 -13.83
C ASN A 320 -23.33 -28.22 -14.42
N MET A 321 -22.30 -28.48 -13.61
CA MET A 321 -21.07 -29.15 -14.02
C MET A 321 -20.68 -30.20 -12.99
N GLU A 322 -20.23 -31.36 -13.47
CA GLU A 322 -19.73 -32.49 -12.68
C GLU A 322 -18.35 -32.90 -13.24
N PHE A 323 -17.58 -33.66 -12.46
CA PHE A 323 -16.33 -34.25 -12.91
C PHE A 323 -16.27 -35.75 -12.57
N TYR A 324 -15.76 -36.54 -13.49
CA TYR A 324 -15.54 -37.98 -13.35
C TYR A 324 -14.06 -38.30 -13.55
N GLY A 325 -13.47 -39.12 -12.68
CA GLY A 325 -12.05 -39.48 -12.72
C GLY A 325 -11.65 -40.31 -13.96
N ASP A 326 -10.36 -40.61 -14.08
CA ASP A 326 -9.86 -41.53 -15.11
C ASP A 326 -10.39 -42.97 -14.94
N ASP A 327 -10.81 -43.30 -13.71
CA ASP A 327 -11.51 -44.52 -13.32
C ASP A 327 -13.05 -44.40 -13.41
N PHE A 328 -13.53 -43.38 -14.13
CA PHE A 328 -14.95 -43.06 -14.40
C PHE A 328 -15.78 -42.68 -13.17
N LYS A 329 -15.21 -42.62 -11.96
CA LYS A 329 -15.97 -42.34 -10.72
C LYS A 329 -16.22 -40.84 -10.54
N GLN A 330 -17.43 -40.44 -10.11
CA GLN A 330 -17.75 -39.04 -9.86
C GLN A 330 -16.92 -38.50 -8.68
N VAL A 331 -16.21 -37.38 -8.90
CA VAL A 331 -15.42 -36.72 -7.87
C VAL A 331 -16.36 -35.95 -6.92
N ARG A 332 -16.17 -36.09 -5.61
CA ARG A 332 -17.01 -35.49 -4.55
C ARG A 332 -16.17 -35.06 -3.36
N ASN A 333 -16.53 -33.93 -2.75
CA ASN A 333 -15.81 -33.30 -1.62
C ASN A 333 -14.29 -33.11 -1.85
N ASN A 334 -13.86 -33.00 -3.11
CA ASN A 334 -12.45 -33.06 -3.49
C ASN A 334 -12.19 -32.22 -4.74
N TYR A 335 -10.92 -31.93 -5.00
CA TYR A 335 -10.48 -31.24 -6.21
C TYR A 335 -10.49 -32.19 -7.41
N ALA A 336 -10.70 -31.63 -8.60
CA ALA A 336 -10.41 -32.26 -9.87
C ALA A 336 -9.59 -31.30 -10.75
N GLN A 337 -8.91 -31.84 -11.76
CA GLN A 337 -8.15 -31.05 -12.71
C GLN A 337 -8.20 -31.70 -14.09
N ASP A 338 -8.28 -30.86 -15.13
CA ASP A 338 -8.02 -31.23 -16.52
C ASP A 338 -7.05 -30.23 -17.17
N ALA A 339 -6.91 -30.28 -18.49
CA ALA A 339 -6.09 -29.33 -19.24
C ALA A 339 -6.67 -27.91 -19.30
N ALA A 340 -7.92 -27.70 -18.89
CA ALA A 340 -8.63 -26.43 -18.95
C ALA A 340 -8.69 -25.70 -17.59
N GLY A 341 -8.58 -26.39 -16.45
CA GLY A 341 -8.48 -25.78 -15.11
C GLY A 341 -8.47 -26.75 -13.93
N ARG A 342 -8.39 -26.20 -12.71
CA ARG A 342 -8.72 -26.91 -11.46
C ARG A 342 -10.14 -26.58 -11.02
N TYR A 343 -10.83 -27.54 -10.43
CA TYR A 343 -12.21 -27.47 -9.98
C TYR A 343 -12.31 -28.02 -8.55
N TYR A 344 -13.33 -27.61 -7.79
CA TYR A 344 -13.69 -28.28 -6.53
C TYR A 344 -15.12 -28.81 -6.62
N LEU A 345 -15.31 -30.10 -6.31
CA LEU A 345 -16.59 -30.77 -6.37
C LEU A 345 -17.18 -30.87 -4.96
N THR A 346 -18.44 -30.49 -4.83
CA THR A 346 -19.22 -30.54 -3.59
C THR A 346 -19.57 -31.97 -3.17
N SER A 347 -20.27 -32.13 -2.04
CA SER A 347 -20.82 -33.42 -1.58
C SER A 347 -21.76 -34.08 -2.59
N ASN A 348 -22.39 -33.27 -3.44
CA ASN A 348 -23.36 -33.71 -4.44
C ASN A 348 -22.70 -34.16 -5.75
N GLY A 349 -21.41 -33.86 -5.95
CA GLY A 349 -20.72 -34.03 -7.24
C GLY A 349 -20.77 -32.80 -8.14
N ASP A 350 -21.57 -31.79 -7.80
CA ASP A 350 -21.62 -30.50 -8.50
C ASP A 350 -20.34 -29.69 -8.26
N ALA A 351 -19.81 -29.07 -9.30
CA ALA A 351 -18.69 -28.14 -9.22
C ALA A 351 -19.07 -26.83 -8.52
N PHE A 352 -18.15 -26.30 -7.72
CA PHE A 352 -18.32 -25.10 -6.91
C PHE A 352 -17.99 -23.82 -7.69
N LYS A 353 -18.66 -22.71 -7.36
CA LYS A 353 -18.37 -21.36 -7.86
C LYS A 353 -18.56 -20.31 -6.76
N GLY A 354 -17.78 -19.23 -6.78
CA GLY A 354 -17.70 -18.25 -5.70
C GLY A 354 -16.51 -18.49 -4.76
N VAL A 355 -16.63 -18.07 -3.50
CA VAL A 355 -15.54 -18.12 -2.49
C VAL A 355 -15.66 -19.36 -1.61
N ARG A 356 -14.57 -20.14 -1.48
CA ARG A 356 -14.48 -21.32 -0.62
C ARG A 356 -13.44 -21.10 0.48
N ASN A 357 -13.85 -21.11 1.74
CA ASN A 357 -12.92 -21.00 2.87
C ASN A 357 -12.13 -22.31 3.07
N VAL A 358 -10.81 -22.20 3.28
CA VAL A 358 -9.88 -23.33 3.41
C VAL A 358 -8.87 -23.02 4.52
N GLY A 359 -9.09 -23.62 5.70
CA GLY A 359 -8.31 -23.30 6.90
C GLY A 359 -8.38 -21.80 7.23
N ASN A 360 -7.21 -21.17 7.32
CA ASN A 360 -7.09 -19.73 7.61
C ASN A 360 -7.05 -18.82 6.37
N SER A 361 -7.28 -19.35 5.16
CA SER A 361 -7.44 -18.56 3.92
C SER A 361 -8.67 -19.03 3.13
N PHE A 362 -8.77 -18.62 1.86
CA PHE A 362 -9.85 -19.01 0.96
C PHE A 362 -9.36 -19.12 -0.48
N GLU A 363 -10.17 -19.80 -1.28
CA GLU A 363 -10.04 -19.96 -2.73
C GLU A 363 -11.18 -19.21 -3.43
N ILE A 364 -10.99 -18.87 -4.70
CA ILE A 364 -12.04 -18.26 -5.54
C ILE A 364 -12.22 -19.12 -6.78
N TYR A 365 -13.48 -19.42 -7.12
CA TYR A 365 -13.89 -20.17 -8.30
C TYR A 365 -14.76 -19.29 -9.20
N GLY A 366 -14.43 -19.23 -10.49
CA GLY A 366 -15.10 -18.42 -11.50
C GLY A 366 -16.51 -18.89 -11.85
N ASN A 367 -17.20 -18.12 -12.70
CA ASN A 367 -18.51 -18.52 -13.26
C ASN A 367 -18.41 -19.73 -14.20
N ASP A 368 -17.20 -20.04 -14.68
CA ASP A 368 -16.82 -21.23 -15.44
C ASP A 368 -16.35 -22.39 -14.52
N TYR A 369 -16.59 -22.28 -13.21
CA TYR A 369 -16.24 -23.24 -12.16
C TYR A 369 -14.74 -23.45 -11.92
N LYS A 370 -13.86 -22.69 -12.57
CA LYS A 370 -12.40 -22.85 -12.43
C LYS A 370 -11.85 -22.09 -11.23
N GLN A 371 -10.91 -22.71 -10.52
CA GLN A 371 -10.14 -22.04 -9.47
C GLN A 371 -9.29 -20.92 -10.09
N VAL A 372 -9.32 -19.73 -9.47
CA VAL A 372 -8.44 -18.62 -9.83
C VAL A 372 -7.07 -18.84 -9.18
N ILE A 373 -6.02 -18.84 -10.01
CA ILE A 373 -4.65 -19.25 -9.65
C ILE A 373 -3.67 -18.25 -10.28
N ASN A 374 -2.67 -17.80 -9.54
CA ASN A 374 -1.66 -16.82 -9.97
C ASN A 374 -2.25 -15.55 -10.62
N GLN A 375 -3.38 -15.06 -10.10
CA GLN A 375 -4.17 -13.99 -10.69
C GLN A 375 -4.77 -13.07 -9.64
N TYR A 376 -4.98 -11.82 -10.03
CA TYR A 376 -5.73 -10.83 -9.26
C TYR A 376 -7.24 -11.06 -9.38
N VAL A 377 -7.98 -10.80 -8.31
CA VAL A 377 -9.45 -10.74 -8.30
C VAL A 377 -9.89 -9.39 -7.74
N ALA A 378 -10.82 -8.72 -8.41
CA ALA A 378 -11.37 -7.44 -7.99
C ALA A 378 -12.86 -7.54 -7.64
N THR A 379 -13.23 -7.08 -6.44
CA THR A 379 -14.60 -7.00 -5.95
C THR A 379 -14.87 -5.57 -5.52
N GLY A 380 -15.42 -4.76 -6.45
CA GLY A 380 -15.53 -3.31 -6.27
C GLY A 380 -14.15 -2.65 -6.21
N SER A 381 -13.87 -1.91 -5.13
CA SER A 381 -12.57 -1.32 -4.84
C SER A 381 -11.60 -2.26 -4.09
N THR A 382 -12.05 -3.47 -3.71
CA THR A 382 -11.21 -4.44 -3.01
C THR A 382 -10.50 -5.35 -4.01
N PHE A 383 -9.20 -5.55 -3.80
CA PHE A 383 -8.36 -6.44 -4.62
C PHE A 383 -7.81 -7.58 -3.76
N TYR A 384 -7.68 -8.75 -4.39
CA TYR A 384 -7.08 -9.96 -3.84
C TYR A 384 -6.08 -10.52 -4.86
N TYR A 385 -5.07 -11.28 -4.41
CA TYR A 385 -4.24 -12.08 -5.30
C TYR A 385 -4.26 -13.54 -4.86
N MET A 386 -4.52 -14.44 -5.80
CA MET A 386 -4.54 -15.88 -5.59
C MET A 386 -3.19 -16.49 -5.98
N ASP A 387 -2.61 -17.29 -5.10
CA ASP A 387 -1.28 -17.90 -5.31
C ASP A 387 -1.31 -19.09 -6.30
N GLN A 388 -0.20 -19.83 -6.40
CA GLN A 388 -0.09 -21.04 -7.24
C GLN A 388 -0.96 -22.22 -6.76
N ASN A 389 -1.32 -22.24 -5.47
CA ASN A 389 -2.27 -23.18 -4.88
C ASN A 389 -3.72 -22.72 -5.04
N GLY A 390 -3.94 -21.49 -5.54
CA GLY A 390 -5.24 -20.85 -5.66
C GLY A 390 -5.81 -20.35 -4.34
N LEU A 391 -4.94 -20.16 -3.33
CA LEU A 391 -5.26 -19.58 -2.03
C LEU A 391 -4.97 -18.07 -2.03
N ALA A 392 -5.80 -17.29 -1.35
CA ALA A 392 -5.61 -15.86 -1.24
C ALA A 392 -4.38 -15.51 -0.37
N ILE A 393 -3.52 -14.64 -0.89
CA ILE A 393 -2.31 -14.16 -0.21
C ILE A 393 -2.67 -13.23 0.97
N LYS A 394 -1.86 -13.31 2.03
CA LYS A 394 -1.89 -12.45 3.21
C LYS A 394 -0.45 -12.05 3.55
N GLY A 395 -0.25 -10.84 4.08
CA GLY A 395 1.08 -10.27 4.30
C GLY A 395 1.71 -9.72 3.02
N ILE A 396 3.05 -9.69 3.00
CA ILE A 396 3.86 -9.15 1.89
C ILE A 396 3.83 -10.09 0.67
N ARG A 397 3.69 -9.51 -0.53
CA ARG A 397 3.89 -10.19 -1.82
C ARG A 397 4.94 -9.45 -2.63
N HIS A 398 6.05 -10.11 -2.96
CA HIS A 398 6.98 -9.63 -3.98
C HIS A 398 6.57 -10.15 -5.36
N TYR A 399 6.72 -9.32 -6.40
CA TYR A 399 6.45 -9.72 -7.79
C TYR A 399 7.28 -8.91 -8.80
N GLY A 400 7.48 -9.51 -9.98
CA GLY A 400 8.48 -9.03 -10.93
C GLY A 400 9.89 -9.02 -10.31
N ASN A 401 10.79 -8.21 -10.87
CA ASN A 401 12.16 -8.09 -10.35
C ASN A 401 12.26 -7.13 -9.15
N ASN A 402 11.23 -6.31 -8.90
CA ASN A 402 11.44 -5.04 -8.19
C ASN A 402 10.18 -4.41 -7.57
N ASN A 403 9.06 -5.13 -7.45
CA ASN A 403 7.82 -4.59 -6.87
C ASN A 403 7.39 -5.38 -5.62
N MET A 404 6.63 -4.73 -4.75
CA MET A 404 6.09 -5.30 -3.52
C MET A 404 4.65 -4.80 -3.29
N GLU A 405 3.76 -5.68 -2.88
CA GLU A 405 2.39 -5.40 -2.44
C GLU A 405 2.22 -5.89 -1.00
N TYR A 406 1.13 -5.48 -0.34
CA TYR A 406 0.75 -6.01 0.96
C TYR A 406 -0.76 -6.29 1.02
N TYR A 407 -1.11 -7.41 1.64
CA TYR A 407 -2.47 -7.90 1.81
C TYR A 407 -2.77 -8.08 3.30
N GLY A 408 -3.95 -7.64 3.75
CA GLY A 408 -4.37 -7.74 5.15
C GLY A 408 -4.53 -9.18 5.64
N SER A 409 -4.81 -9.34 6.94
CA SER A 409 -5.16 -10.65 7.54
C SER A 409 -6.49 -11.23 7.00
N ASP A 410 -7.29 -10.40 6.32
CA ASP A 410 -8.48 -10.73 5.55
C ASP A 410 -8.21 -10.91 4.04
N ALA A 411 -6.94 -10.94 3.64
CA ALA A 411 -6.43 -11.00 2.26
C ALA A 411 -6.77 -9.82 1.34
N LYS A 412 -7.29 -8.69 1.86
CA LYS A 412 -7.52 -7.49 1.04
C LYS A 412 -6.22 -6.74 0.79
N GLN A 413 -5.95 -6.35 -0.45
CA GLN A 413 -4.80 -5.50 -0.78
C GLN A 413 -4.92 -4.14 -0.10
N VAL A 414 -3.86 -3.70 0.58
CA VAL A 414 -3.79 -2.38 1.23
C VAL A 414 -3.35 -1.32 0.22
N ARG A 415 -4.02 -0.17 0.22
CA ARG A 415 -3.83 0.97 -0.71
C ARG A 415 -3.94 2.29 0.05
N ASP A 416 -3.19 3.29 -0.40
CA ASP A 416 -3.10 4.66 0.16
C ASP A 416 -2.83 4.74 1.68
N ALA A 417 -2.21 3.71 2.26
CA ALA A 417 -2.11 3.53 3.70
C ALA A 417 -0.74 2.99 4.14
N TYR A 418 -0.40 3.28 5.39
CA TYR A 418 0.76 2.72 6.07
C TYR A 418 0.54 1.26 6.45
N VAL A 419 1.58 0.44 6.31
CA VAL A 419 1.62 -0.95 6.75
C VAL A 419 2.74 -1.11 7.77
N HIS A 420 2.40 -1.70 8.91
CA HIS A 420 3.38 -2.19 9.88
C HIS A 420 3.40 -3.73 9.78
N ASP A 421 4.53 -4.31 9.39
CA ASP A 421 4.74 -5.76 9.38
C ASP A 421 6.04 -6.06 10.14
N ASN A 422 5.97 -6.95 11.15
CA ASN A 422 7.11 -7.33 12.00
C ASN A 422 7.93 -6.14 12.58
N GLY A 423 7.27 -5.01 12.86
CA GLY A 423 7.89 -3.77 13.35
C GLY A 423 8.48 -2.85 12.26
N VAL A 424 8.50 -3.30 11.01
CA VAL A 424 8.96 -2.56 9.84
C VAL A 424 7.81 -1.76 9.23
N LEU A 425 8.06 -0.51 8.83
CA LEU A 425 7.06 0.35 8.20
C LEU A 425 7.24 0.45 6.68
N TYR A 426 6.12 0.28 5.98
CA TYR A 426 5.95 0.49 4.54
C TYR A 426 4.80 1.48 4.28
N TYR A 427 4.76 2.09 3.10
CA TYR A 427 3.59 2.85 2.64
C TYR A 427 3.10 2.30 1.30
N MET A 428 1.82 1.96 1.22
CA MET A 428 1.17 1.44 0.02
C MET A 428 0.56 2.60 -0.77
N LYS A 429 0.91 2.71 -2.05
CA LYS A 429 0.35 3.68 -2.99
C LYS A 429 -1.08 3.31 -3.39
N SER A 430 -1.80 4.25 -4.01
CA SER A 430 -3.13 4.04 -4.58
C SER A 430 -3.24 2.87 -5.56
N ASN A 431 -2.16 2.57 -6.29
CA ASN A 431 -2.12 1.46 -7.24
C ASN A 431 -1.93 0.07 -6.58
N GLY A 432 -1.57 0.00 -5.30
CA GLY A 432 -1.38 -1.24 -4.53
C GLY A 432 0.07 -1.66 -4.28
N ASP A 433 1.05 -1.03 -4.95
CA ASP A 433 2.47 -1.30 -4.64
C ASP A 433 2.95 -0.44 -3.47
N ALA A 434 3.98 -0.94 -2.78
CA ALA A 434 4.73 -0.17 -1.82
C ALA A 434 5.56 0.94 -2.49
N LEU A 435 5.77 2.03 -1.75
CA LEU A 435 6.55 3.18 -2.20
C LEU A 435 8.06 2.95 -2.04
N ARG A 436 8.84 3.61 -2.91
CA ARG A 436 10.29 3.83 -2.79
C ARG A 436 10.59 5.28 -3.15
N GLY A 437 11.65 5.85 -2.60
CA GLY A 437 11.95 7.26 -2.71
C GLY A 437 11.16 8.14 -1.75
N PHE A 438 11.07 9.44 -2.04
CA PHE A 438 10.44 10.44 -1.19
C PHE A 438 8.90 10.39 -1.23
N ARG A 439 8.26 10.66 -0.08
CA ARG A 439 6.82 10.90 0.05
C ARG A 439 6.57 12.30 0.61
N HIS A 440 5.86 13.14 -0.14
CA HIS A 440 5.39 14.43 0.35
C HIS A 440 3.91 14.31 0.76
N TYR A 441 3.54 14.85 1.93
CA TYR A 441 2.16 14.83 2.41
C TYR A 441 1.85 15.97 3.39
N GLY A 442 0.57 16.32 3.52
CA GLY A 442 0.11 17.39 4.41
C GLY A 442 0.84 18.73 4.20
N ASN A 443 1.07 19.46 5.29
CA ASN A 443 1.77 20.75 5.27
C ASN A 443 3.29 20.53 5.23
N ASN A 444 3.82 20.22 4.05
CA ASN A 444 5.26 20.06 3.78
C ASN A 444 5.98 18.94 4.56
N MET A 445 5.26 17.92 5.04
CA MET A 445 5.88 16.74 5.65
C MET A 445 6.52 15.86 4.57
N LEU A 446 7.64 15.24 4.89
CA LEU A 446 8.51 14.54 3.94
C LEU A 446 9.11 13.28 4.57
N GLU A 447 8.72 12.11 4.06
CA GLU A 447 9.33 10.82 4.41
C GLU A 447 10.20 10.32 3.24
N TYR A 448 10.99 9.26 3.49
CA TYR A 448 11.68 8.51 2.45
C TYR A 448 11.61 7.00 2.70
N TYR A 449 11.48 6.23 1.62
CA TYR A 449 11.40 4.77 1.63
C TYR A 449 12.56 4.20 0.80
N GLY A 450 13.31 3.25 1.36
CA GLY A 450 14.49 2.66 0.73
C GLY A 450 14.17 1.78 -0.49
N ASP A 451 15.20 1.27 -1.15
CA ASP A 451 15.05 0.32 -2.26
C ASP A 451 14.35 -0.99 -1.84
N ASN A 452 14.44 -1.30 -0.54
CA ASN A 452 13.73 -2.38 0.16
C ASN A 452 12.33 -1.98 0.67
N PHE A 453 11.76 -0.86 0.20
CA PHE A 453 10.44 -0.32 0.57
C PHE A 453 10.29 0.15 2.03
N VAL A 454 11.34 0.07 2.85
CA VAL A 454 11.27 0.39 4.29
C VAL A 454 11.44 1.89 4.54
N GLN A 455 10.58 2.47 5.38
CA GLN A 455 10.69 3.88 5.78
C GLN A 455 12.03 4.17 6.47
N TYR A 456 12.60 5.34 6.18
CA TYR A 456 13.77 5.84 6.89
C TYR A 456 13.36 6.43 8.23
N ARG A 457 13.99 5.97 9.32
CA ARG A 457 13.80 6.42 10.71
C ARG A 457 15.14 6.43 11.45
N ASP A 458 15.33 7.42 12.31
CA ASP A 458 16.54 7.68 13.10
C ASP A 458 17.85 7.58 12.28
N LYS A 459 17.84 8.09 11.04
CA LYS A 459 19.01 8.03 10.13
C LYS A 459 19.03 9.11 9.07
N TYR A 460 20.22 9.29 8.49
CA TYR A 460 20.48 10.20 7.40
C TYR A 460 20.32 9.56 6.01
N LEU A 461 19.98 10.38 5.02
CA LEU A 461 20.07 10.10 3.59
C LEU A 461 20.83 11.24 2.93
N ILE A 462 21.80 10.93 2.07
CA ILE A 462 22.37 11.90 1.12
C ILE A 462 21.72 11.66 -0.24
N TYR A 463 21.14 12.70 -0.83
CA TYR A 463 20.50 12.64 -2.15
C TYR A 463 20.78 13.95 -2.92
N GLY A 464 21.62 13.84 -3.96
CA GLY A 464 22.20 15.02 -4.61
C GLY A 464 23.02 15.85 -3.61
N HIS A 465 22.95 17.17 -3.71
CA HIS A 465 23.63 18.11 -2.80
C HIS A 465 22.89 18.36 -1.47
N LYS A 466 22.03 17.43 -1.04
CA LYS A 466 21.26 17.54 0.20
C LYS A 466 21.44 16.33 1.10
N ARG A 467 21.51 16.59 2.40
CA ARG A 467 21.47 15.57 3.46
C ARG A 467 20.20 15.76 4.28
N TYR A 468 19.36 14.74 4.27
CA TYR A 468 18.11 14.67 5.00
C TYR A 468 18.35 13.86 6.28
N HIS A 469 17.88 14.33 7.42
CA HIS A 469 17.76 13.53 8.63
C HIS A 469 16.30 13.15 8.84
N PHE A 470 15.99 11.86 8.90
CA PHE A 470 14.66 11.35 9.22
C PHE A 470 14.64 10.90 10.66
N GLY A 471 13.83 11.56 11.50
CA GLY A 471 13.71 11.26 12.91
C GLY A 471 12.92 9.98 13.20
N ARG A 472 12.71 9.68 14.48
CA ARG A 472 12.04 8.46 14.99
C ARG A 472 10.68 8.13 14.36
N TRP A 473 9.94 9.14 13.92
CA TRP A 473 8.61 8.98 13.31
C TRP A 473 8.66 8.73 11.80
N GLY A 474 9.78 9.08 11.14
CA GLY A 474 10.02 8.89 9.72
C GLY A 474 9.96 10.15 8.85
N ASP A 475 9.54 11.26 9.45
CA ASP A 475 9.58 12.59 8.85
C ASP A 475 11.00 13.18 8.84
N ALA A 476 11.31 13.96 7.81
CA ALA A 476 12.52 14.76 7.71
C ALA A 476 12.44 15.95 8.68
N ASP A 477 13.27 15.95 9.73
CA ASP A 477 13.39 17.06 10.67
C ASP A 477 14.44 18.11 10.25
N THR A 478 15.45 17.67 9.50
CA THR A 478 16.60 18.48 9.08
C THR A 478 16.91 18.22 7.61
N ILE A 479 17.15 19.28 6.83
CA ILE A 479 17.54 19.18 5.41
C ILE A 479 18.72 20.12 5.16
N ASP A 480 19.94 19.60 5.32
CA ASP A 480 21.19 20.32 5.09
C ASP A 480 21.53 20.38 3.59
N THR A 481 22.35 21.37 3.21
CA THR A 481 23.11 21.34 1.95
C THR A 481 24.48 20.71 2.21
N VAL A 482 24.97 19.87 1.29
CA VAL A 482 26.26 19.19 1.43
C VAL A 482 27.20 19.40 0.24
N ASP A 483 28.50 19.32 0.52
CA ASP A 483 29.56 19.25 -0.49
C ASP A 483 29.55 17.92 -1.26
N ALA A 484 30.48 17.75 -2.21
CA ALA A 484 30.63 16.52 -2.98
C ALA A 484 31.08 15.29 -2.15
N ASN A 485 31.47 15.48 -0.90
CA ASN A 485 31.91 14.43 0.02
C ASN A 485 30.82 14.07 1.06
N GLY A 486 29.70 14.80 1.10
CA GLY A 486 28.63 14.62 2.08
C GLY A 486 28.76 15.46 3.35
N ASN A 487 29.73 16.36 3.44
CA ASN A 487 29.89 17.28 4.58
C ASN A 487 28.86 18.41 4.49
N VAL A 488 28.25 18.78 5.62
CA VAL A 488 27.34 19.94 5.69
C VAL A 488 28.11 21.23 5.40
N VAL A 489 27.58 22.02 4.48
CA VAL A 489 28.08 23.35 4.15
C VAL A 489 26.99 24.38 4.39
N ALA A 490 27.34 25.48 5.08
CA ALA A 490 26.42 26.59 5.26
C ALA A 490 26.13 27.27 3.92
N VAL A 491 24.87 27.56 3.63
CA VAL A 491 24.49 28.28 2.41
C VAL A 491 24.40 29.77 2.73
N SER A 492 25.24 30.55 2.05
CA SER A 492 25.25 32.00 2.10
C SER A 492 23.90 32.60 1.68
N LYS A 493 23.34 33.51 2.49
CA LYS A 493 22.05 34.17 2.24
C LYS A 493 22.04 35.06 1.00
N PHE A 494 23.20 35.54 0.55
CA PHE A 494 23.32 36.48 -0.57
C PHE A 494 24.41 36.04 -1.55
N ASN A 495 24.15 36.10 -2.85
CA ASN A 495 25.13 35.88 -3.89
C ASN A 495 25.88 37.16 -4.24
N VAL A 496 27.03 37.02 -4.92
CA VAL A 496 27.73 38.17 -5.48
C VAL A 496 26.83 38.78 -6.56
N TRP A 497 26.73 40.11 -6.55
CA TRP A 497 25.77 40.94 -7.29
C TRP A 497 24.33 41.00 -6.77
N ASP A 498 23.97 40.26 -5.71
CA ASP A 498 22.69 40.47 -5.03
C ASP A 498 22.61 41.88 -4.42
N THR A 499 21.39 42.40 -4.30
CA THR A 499 21.11 43.60 -3.52
C THR A 499 20.60 43.21 -2.13
N ALA A 500 21.19 43.80 -1.11
CA ALA A 500 20.78 43.67 0.29
C ALA A 500 20.60 45.06 0.92
N TYR A 501 20.13 45.12 2.15
CA TYR A 501 20.00 46.32 2.96
C TYR A 501 20.68 46.11 4.30
N ILE A 502 21.40 47.12 4.79
CA ILE A 502 21.97 47.10 6.13
C ILE A 502 20.82 47.16 7.15
N THR A 503 20.76 46.24 8.10
CA THR A 503 19.63 46.14 9.05
C THR A 503 19.61 47.31 10.02
N LYS A 504 18.46 47.57 10.66
CA LYS A 504 18.35 48.55 11.75
C LYS A 504 19.04 48.15 13.06
N PHE A 505 19.68 46.98 13.09
CA PHE A 505 20.40 46.45 14.24
C PHE A 505 21.89 46.23 13.95
N ALA A 506 22.36 46.58 12.75
CA ALA A 506 23.76 46.49 12.38
C ALA A 506 24.59 47.44 13.26
N ASP A 507 25.65 46.90 13.86
CA ASP A 507 26.50 47.63 14.81
C ASP A 507 27.77 48.15 14.12
N SER A 508 28.75 47.28 13.92
CA SER A 508 29.98 47.57 13.18
C SER A 508 30.43 46.33 12.41
N THR A 509 31.20 46.53 11.35
CA THR A 509 31.84 45.43 10.59
C THR A 509 32.66 44.53 11.52
N LEU A 510 32.80 43.24 11.19
CA LEU A 510 33.74 42.35 11.85
C LEU A 510 35.15 42.98 11.88
N GLY A 511 35.68 43.19 13.09
CA GLY A 511 36.94 43.91 13.34
C GLY A 511 36.80 45.42 13.62
N GLY A 512 35.58 45.96 13.68
CA GLY A 512 35.31 47.35 14.07
C GLY A 512 35.67 48.42 13.04
N SER A 513 35.98 48.04 11.80
CA SER A 513 36.53 48.95 10.78
C SER A 513 35.58 50.06 10.30
N HIS A 514 34.27 49.84 10.33
CA HIS A 514 33.23 50.80 9.96
C HIS A 514 32.03 50.68 10.92
N ASP A 515 31.46 51.82 11.32
CA ASP A 515 30.13 51.90 11.97
C ASP A 515 29.04 51.66 10.92
N LEU A 516 28.13 50.73 11.20
CA LEU A 516 27.01 50.35 10.32
C LEU A 516 25.68 50.97 10.76
N LYS A 517 25.58 51.51 11.99
CA LYS A 517 24.34 52.11 12.52
C LYS A 517 23.86 53.27 11.67
N GLN A 518 24.78 54.16 11.29
CA GLN A 518 24.50 55.31 10.42
C GLN A 518 24.18 54.91 8.97
N LEU A 519 24.34 53.63 8.63
CA LEU A 519 24.07 53.07 7.31
C LEU A 519 22.80 52.19 7.29
N ALA A 520 22.12 52.05 8.44
CA ALA A 520 20.87 51.30 8.55
C ALA A 520 19.84 51.73 7.49
N GLY A 521 19.28 50.75 6.79
CA GLY A 521 18.32 50.95 5.69
C GLY A 521 18.95 51.31 4.34
N GLN A 522 20.24 51.63 4.26
CA GLN A 522 20.90 51.82 2.96
C GLN A 522 20.98 50.49 2.19
N ASN A 523 20.73 50.56 0.88
CA ASN A 523 20.91 49.43 -0.02
C ASN A 523 22.39 49.25 -0.40
N VAL A 524 22.79 48.00 -0.56
CA VAL A 524 24.15 47.61 -0.94
C VAL A 524 24.15 46.52 -2.00
N THR A 525 25.11 46.58 -2.93
CA THR A 525 25.44 45.46 -3.82
C THR A 525 26.48 44.57 -3.15
N ILE A 526 26.29 43.26 -3.12
CA ILE A 526 27.34 42.32 -2.69
C ILE A 526 28.44 42.24 -3.76
N LEU A 527 29.69 42.47 -3.39
CA LEU A 527 30.87 42.36 -4.28
C LEU A 527 31.69 41.08 -4.02
N ASN A 528 31.70 40.57 -2.79
CA ASN A 528 32.35 39.31 -2.44
C ASN A 528 31.69 38.69 -1.20
N LYS A 529 31.86 37.37 -1.02
CA LYS A 529 31.46 36.64 0.19
C LYS A 529 32.55 35.68 0.65
N THR A 530 32.78 35.62 1.96
CA THR A 530 33.72 34.69 2.60
C THR A 530 33.01 33.98 3.74
N GLN A 531 33.18 32.66 3.84
CA GLN A 531 32.60 31.87 4.94
C GLN A 531 33.25 32.25 6.28
N THR A 532 32.46 32.27 7.35
CA THR A 532 32.92 32.52 8.72
C THR A 532 32.03 31.80 9.72
N ASN A 533 32.51 31.64 10.95
CA ASN A 533 31.74 31.11 12.09
C ASN A 533 31.65 32.17 13.21
N TYR A 534 31.62 33.46 12.85
CA TYR A 534 31.65 34.57 13.80
C TYR A 534 30.24 35.06 14.11
N SER A 535 29.92 35.16 15.40
CA SER A 535 28.58 35.56 15.88
C SER A 535 27.50 34.65 15.26
N ASN A 536 26.35 35.21 14.84
CA ASN A 536 25.24 34.47 14.24
C ASN A 536 25.32 34.42 12.69
N SER A 537 26.53 34.50 12.12
CA SER A 537 26.75 34.66 10.68
C SER A 537 27.61 33.55 10.10
N SER A 538 27.10 32.87 9.07
CA SER A 538 27.86 31.86 8.30
C SER A 538 28.79 32.49 7.26
N TYR A 539 28.58 33.75 6.93
CA TYR A 539 29.37 34.52 5.96
C TYR A 539 29.62 35.95 6.45
N TYR A 540 30.69 36.55 5.95
CA TYR A 540 30.80 38.00 5.86
C TYR A 540 30.96 38.42 4.40
N TYR A 541 30.64 39.67 4.12
CA TYR A 541 30.51 40.22 2.79
C TYR A 541 31.40 41.46 2.61
N THR A 542 31.89 41.65 1.39
CA THR A 542 32.31 42.96 0.92
C THR A 542 31.18 43.52 0.08
N VAL A 543 30.73 44.72 0.41
CA VAL A 543 29.52 45.34 -0.15
C VAL A 543 29.80 46.75 -0.66
N ARG A 544 29.02 47.22 -1.63
CA ARG A 544 29.10 48.58 -2.18
C ARG A 544 27.82 49.35 -1.90
N LEU A 545 27.94 50.48 -1.25
CA LEU A 545 26.86 51.45 -0.99
C LEU A 545 26.45 52.19 -2.27
N ALA A 546 25.26 52.80 -2.25
CA ALA A 546 24.74 53.59 -3.39
C ALA A 546 25.64 54.77 -3.82
N ASN A 547 26.48 55.28 -2.92
CA ASN A 547 27.48 56.32 -3.21
C ASN A 547 28.83 55.77 -3.75
N ASN A 548 28.86 54.49 -4.15
CA ASN A 548 30.04 53.72 -4.58
C ASN A 548 31.11 53.44 -3.52
N ASN A 549 30.95 53.88 -2.26
CA ASN A 549 31.87 53.46 -1.19
C ASN A 549 31.76 51.93 -0.97
N ILE A 550 32.91 51.29 -0.71
CA ILE A 550 33.01 49.86 -0.48
C ILE A 550 33.31 49.61 0.99
N ILE A 551 32.51 48.76 1.63
CA ILE A 551 32.70 48.31 3.02
C ILE A 551 33.01 46.82 2.99
N SER A 552 34.07 46.41 3.67
CA SER A 552 34.45 45.00 3.84
C SER A 552 33.97 44.46 5.19
N HIS A 553 33.92 43.14 5.34
CA HIS A 553 33.66 42.47 6.61
C HIS A 553 32.28 42.79 7.25
N VAL A 554 31.26 43.09 6.44
CA VAL A 554 29.86 43.20 6.90
C VAL A 554 29.33 41.79 7.20
N LEU A 555 28.79 41.53 8.39
CA LEU A 555 28.34 40.18 8.75
C LEU A 555 26.97 39.85 8.12
N GLU A 556 26.68 38.57 7.93
CA GLU A 556 25.42 38.08 7.37
C GLU A 556 24.18 38.35 8.24
N GLN A 557 24.38 38.70 9.51
CA GLN A 557 23.35 39.19 10.43
C GLN A 557 23.07 40.70 10.28
N ASP A 558 24.03 41.46 9.75
CA ASP A 558 23.91 42.91 9.54
C ASP A 558 23.20 43.25 8.23
N LEU A 559 22.85 42.23 7.42
CA LEU A 559 22.22 42.36 6.11
C LEU A 559 20.87 41.64 6.04
N GLN A 560 19.90 42.27 5.37
CA GLN A 560 18.57 41.71 5.07
C GLN A 560 18.23 41.90 3.57
N SER A 561 17.42 41.00 3.01
CA SER A 561 17.01 41.02 1.59
C SER A 561 15.92 42.04 1.25
N SER A 562 15.14 42.46 2.25
CA SER A 562 14.04 43.44 2.09
C SER A 562 14.42 44.83 2.61
N PRO A 563 13.85 45.92 2.08
CA PRO A 563 14.04 47.27 2.63
C PRO A 563 13.69 47.37 4.11
N VAL A 564 14.52 48.06 4.90
CA VAL A 564 14.24 48.30 6.32
C VAL A 564 12.97 49.13 6.47
N GLN A 565 12.02 48.61 7.23
CA GLN A 565 10.85 49.37 7.68
C GLN A 565 11.19 50.05 9.01
N PHE A 566 11.39 51.36 8.97
CA PHE A 566 11.46 52.20 10.17
C PHE A 566 10.03 52.53 10.61
N HIS A 567 9.78 52.39 11.91
CA HIS A 567 8.48 52.68 12.51
C HIS A 567 8.73 53.04 13.98
N VAL A 568 8.34 54.26 14.33
CA VAL A 568 8.45 54.80 15.68
C VAL A 568 7.33 54.28 16.56
N ASP A 569 7.68 53.62 17.65
CA ASP A 569 6.74 53.34 18.73
C ASP A 569 6.56 54.59 19.61
N VAL A 570 5.44 55.28 19.44
CA VAL A 570 5.10 56.49 20.22
C VAL A 570 5.07 56.26 21.73
N ASN A 571 4.91 55.00 22.20
CA ASN A 571 5.05 54.68 23.62
C ASN A 571 6.50 54.82 24.10
N GLN A 572 7.46 54.38 23.29
CA GLN A 572 8.89 54.49 23.61
C GLN A 572 9.37 55.94 23.55
N VAL A 573 8.82 56.76 22.63
CA VAL A 573 9.07 58.22 22.63
C VAL A 573 8.66 58.84 23.97
N ILE A 574 7.44 58.55 24.45
CA ILE A 574 6.94 59.05 25.74
C ILE A 574 7.78 58.49 26.90
N ASN A 575 8.07 57.19 26.90
CA ASN A 575 8.90 56.56 27.94
C ASN A 575 10.32 57.13 28.00
N TRP A 576 10.88 57.59 26.89
CA TRP A 576 12.18 58.28 26.86
C TRP A 576 12.13 59.59 27.65
N PHE A 577 11.07 60.38 27.48
CA PHE A 577 10.87 61.60 28.27
C PHE A 577 10.59 61.27 29.75
N GLU A 578 9.74 60.29 30.06
CA GLU A 578 9.51 59.82 31.44
C GLU A 578 10.82 59.42 32.14
N TYR A 579 11.66 58.62 31.46
CA TYR A 579 12.96 58.18 31.97
C TYR A 579 13.93 59.34 32.23
N ASN A 580 13.74 60.48 31.56
CA ASN A 580 14.58 61.67 31.65
C ASN A 580 14.03 62.81 32.54
N LYS A 581 12.80 62.68 33.08
CA LYS A 581 12.30 63.54 34.17
C LYS A 581 13.29 63.53 35.34
N GLY A 582 13.60 64.71 35.89
CA GLY A 582 14.57 64.87 36.99
C GLY A 582 16.05 64.80 36.60
N ARG A 583 16.40 64.56 35.32
CA ARG A 583 17.78 64.28 34.89
C ARG A 583 18.34 65.29 33.90
N LEU A 584 17.54 65.78 32.95
CA LEU A 584 17.98 66.73 31.92
C LEU A 584 17.85 68.19 32.39
N THR A 585 18.84 69.01 32.04
CA THR A 585 18.81 70.48 32.24
C THR A 585 18.62 71.19 30.90
N TYR A 586 17.81 72.24 30.84
CA TYR A 586 17.50 72.86 29.55
C TYR A 586 18.71 73.61 29.01
N SER A 587 19.16 73.28 27.80
CA SER A 587 20.23 73.98 27.10
C SER A 587 20.12 73.79 25.58
N MET A 588 20.19 74.90 24.86
CA MET A 588 20.33 74.92 23.40
C MET A 588 21.80 74.84 22.94
N TYR A 589 22.75 74.92 23.88
CA TYR A 589 24.19 75.05 23.60
C TYR A 589 25.04 73.84 24.06
N GLY A 590 24.45 72.89 24.80
CA GLY A 590 25.07 71.61 25.14
C GLY A 590 24.72 70.54 24.11
N SER A 591 24.68 69.27 24.52
CA SER A 591 24.43 68.14 23.61
C SER A 591 23.08 68.17 22.89
N ARG A 592 22.08 68.93 23.39
CA ARG A 592 20.68 69.05 22.93
C ARG A 592 19.85 67.75 22.98
N ASN A 593 20.48 66.58 22.86
CA ASN A 593 19.85 65.25 22.94
C ASN A 593 19.90 64.61 24.34
N GLY A 594 20.60 65.20 25.31
CA GLY A 594 20.73 64.68 26.67
C GLY A 594 21.99 63.87 26.95
N ALA A 595 22.88 63.65 25.97
CA ALA A 595 24.10 62.87 26.13
C ALA A 595 25.09 63.46 27.17
N ASP A 596 25.06 64.78 27.40
CA ASP A 596 25.81 65.48 28.46
C ASP A 596 24.95 65.85 29.69
N GLY A 597 23.71 65.33 29.78
CA GLY A 597 22.72 65.74 30.78
C GLY A 597 22.01 67.06 30.47
N THR A 598 22.21 67.64 29.29
CA THR A 598 21.50 68.84 28.83
C THR A 598 20.75 68.63 27.51
N ALA A 599 19.60 69.27 27.36
CA ALA A 599 18.74 69.08 26.19
C ALA A 599 17.88 70.31 25.85
N ASP A 600 17.40 70.38 24.61
CA ASP A 600 16.30 71.27 24.21
C ASP A 600 15.13 70.44 23.63
N CYS A 601 13.99 71.09 23.35
CA CYS A 601 12.78 70.41 22.91
C CYS A 601 12.97 69.56 21.63
N SER A 602 13.68 70.08 20.61
CA SER A 602 13.78 69.43 19.30
C SER A 602 14.94 68.43 19.21
N GLY A 603 16.04 68.65 19.91
CA GLY A 603 17.13 67.69 20.05
C GLY A 603 16.72 66.46 20.88
N SER A 604 16.02 66.67 22.00
CA SER A 604 15.47 65.54 22.78
C SER A 604 14.36 64.79 22.03
N MET A 605 13.47 65.49 21.32
CA MET A 605 12.48 64.82 20.46
C MET A 605 13.16 64.00 19.34
N THR A 606 14.20 64.53 18.70
CA THR A 606 14.98 63.79 17.68
C THR A 606 15.57 62.49 18.25
N GLN A 607 16.13 62.56 19.47
CA GLN A 607 16.72 61.41 20.16
C GLN A 607 15.66 60.39 20.59
N ALA A 608 14.55 60.84 21.19
CA ALA A 608 13.44 59.99 21.61
C ALA A 608 12.80 59.25 20.43
N LEU A 609 12.64 59.92 19.27
CA LEU A 609 12.18 59.30 18.02
C LEU A 609 13.14 58.21 17.53
N TYR A 610 14.45 58.47 17.56
CA TYR A 610 15.49 57.52 17.15
C TYR A 610 15.51 56.27 18.03
N GLU A 611 15.58 56.43 19.35
CA GLU A 611 15.55 55.30 20.29
C GLU A 611 14.22 54.51 20.21
N ALA A 612 13.12 55.15 19.83
CA ALA A 612 11.83 54.52 19.60
C ALA A 612 11.65 53.86 18.22
N GLY A 613 12.67 53.85 17.34
CA GLY A 613 12.67 53.09 16.09
C GLY A 613 12.62 53.89 14.78
N ALA A 614 12.89 55.20 14.82
CA ALA A 614 13.12 56.02 13.63
C ALA A 614 14.42 55.62 12.89
N LYS A 615 14.54 56.04 11.63
CA LYS A 615 15.80 56.11 10.86
C LYS A 615 16.85 56.90 11.68
N PRO A 616 18.14 56.52 11.65
CA PRO A 616 19.23 57.39 12.10
C PRO A 616 19.09 58.84 11.59
N TYR A 617 19.26 59.80 12.49
CA TYR A 617 19.20 61.23 12.18
C TYR A 617 20.52 61.73 11.61
N ASP A 618 20.45 62.53 10.55
CA ASP A 618 21.64 63.09 9.89
C ASP A 618 22.27 64.22 10.74
N TYR A 619 21.46 64.85 11.61
CA TYR A 619 21.84 65.84 12.63
C TYR A 619 20.69 66.00 13.65
N LEU A 620 20.93 66.67 14.78
CA LEU A 620 19.86 66.97 15.74
C LEU A 620 18.97 68.11 15.21
N TYR A 621 17.77 67.76 14.76
CA TYR A 621 16.85 68.70 14.12
C TYR A 621 16.45 69.87 15.05
N SER A 622 16.11 70.99 14.41
CA SER A 622 15.41 72.12 15.01
C SER A 622 13.89 71.94 14.86
N THR A 623 13.09 72.75 15.55
CA THR A 623 11.63 72.82 15.33
C THR A 623 11.25 72.98 13.85
N GLU A 624 11.96 73.86 13.12
CA GLU A 624 11.78 74.11 11.68
C GLU A 624 12.07 72.91 10.76
N SER A 625 13.00 72.03 11.14
CA SER A 625 13.47 70.90 10.31
C SER A 625 12.95 69.53 10.77
N LEU A 626 12.48 69.43 12.02
CA LEU A 626 11.91 68.21 12.60
C LEU A 626 10.64 67.73 11.87
N HIS A 627 9.89 68.65 11.24
CA HIS A 627 8.77 68.36 10.34
C HIS A 627 9.11 67.28 9.31
N ASP A 628 10.27 67.42 8.67
CA ASP A 628 10.65 66.59 7.54
C ASP A 628 11.18 65.24 8.06
N TYR A 629 11.90 65.22 9.19
CA TYR A 629 12.29 63.98 9.89
C TYR A 629 11.08 63.18 10.38
N LEU A 630 10.02 63.83 10.87
CA LEU A 630 8.77 63.15 11.25
C LEU A 630 8.13 62.47 10.05
N THR A 631 7.98 63.18 8.91
CA THR A 631 7.39 62.58 7.70
C THR A 631 8.22 61.43 7.12
N ASN A 632 9.55 61.49 7.20
CA ASN A 632 10.44 60.40 6.81
C ASN A 632 10.37 59.16 7.73
N ASN A 633 9.66 59.24 8.87
CA ASN A 633 9.54 58.17 9.87
C ASN A 633 8.11 57.67 10.10
N GLY A 634 7.21 57.97 9.15
CA GLY A 634 5.82 57.46 9.10
C GLY A 634 4.75 58.46 9.55
N PHE A 635 5.14 59.55 10.21
CA PHE A 635 4.17 60.52 10.73
C PHE A 635 3.53 61.33 9.61
N LYS A 636 2.22 61.56 9.68
CA LYS A 636 1.51 62.50 8.81
C LYS A 636 1.12 63.74 9.59
N LEU A 637 1.27 64.90 8.95
CA LEU A 637 0.64 66.14 9.38
C LEU A 637 -0.88 65.94 9.32
N ILE A 638 -1.54 65.95 10.47
CA ILE A 638 -3.00 65.79 10.56
C ILE A 638 -3.74 67.13 10.66
N ILE A 639 -3.08 68.17 11.16
CA ILE A 639 -3.64 69.52 11.22
C ILE A 639 -2.54 70.60 11.33
N GLU A 640 -2.82 71.77 10.76
CA GLU A 640 -2.02 72.99 10.85
C GLU A 640 -2.94 74.13 11.32
N ASN A 641 -2.62 74.74 12.46
CA ASN A 641 -3.21 75.95 13.02
C ASN A 641 -4.75 76.09 12.89
N ALA A 642 -5.49 75.06 13.28
CA ALA A 642 -6.95 75.08 13.34
C ALA A 642 -7.46 75.48 14.74
N SER A 643 -8.78 75.68 14.86
CA SER A 643 -9.44 75.99 16.14
C SER A 643 -9.39 74.85 17.17
N SER A 644 -9.28 73.60 16.72
CA SER A 644 -9.20 72.39 17.57
C SER A 644 -8.86 71.16 16.73
N TRP A 645 -8.42 70.08 17.37
CA TRP A 645 -8.33 68.75 16.77
C TRP A 645 -8.69 67.63 17.76
N ASP A 646 -9.02 66.45 17.24
CA ASP A 646 -9.23 65.25 18.04
C ASP A 646 -7.87 64.66 18.44
N ALA A 647 -7.32 65.16 19.55
CA ALA A 647 -6.01 64.80 20.07
C ALA A 647 -5.93 63.34 20.53
N LYS A 648 -4.84 62.67 20.19
CA LYS A 648 -4.52 61.29 20.62
C LYS A 648 -3.17 61.26 21.30
N ARG A 649 -3.03 60.40 22.31
CA ARG A 649 -1.73 60.00 22.85
C ARG A 649 -0.81 59.54 21.72
N GLY A 650 0.40 60.11 21.67
CA GLY A 650 1.36 59.91 20.59
C GLY A 650 1.33 60.97 19.48
N ASP A 651 0.37 61.90 19.49
CA ASP A 651 0.42 63.11 18.66
C ASP A 651 1.62 63.96 19.08
N ILE A 652 2.50 64.26 18.12
CA ILE A 652 3.62 65.19 18.31
C ILE A 652 3.16 66.57 17.84
N VAL A 653 3.21 67.56 18.73
CA VAL A 653 2.83 68.94 18.43
C VAL A 653 4.09 69.79 18.33
N ILE A 654 4.29 70.46 17.20
CA ILE A 654 5.32 71.50 17.00
C ILE A 654 4.63 72.87 17.08
N TRP A 655 5.18 73.78 17.87
CA TRP A 655 4.79 75.18 17.95
C TRP A 655 5.80 76.07 17.21
N GLY A 656 5.31 77.20 16.72
CA GLY A 656 6.00 78.09 15.79
C GLY A 656 5.47 77.91 14.38
N LYS A 657 5.53 78.97 13.57
CA LYS A 657 5.15 78.93 12.15
C LYS A 657 6.40 78.70 11.30
N ARG A 658 6.38 77.73 10.39
CA ARG A 658 7.55 77.42 9.54
C ARG A 658 8.09 78.67 8.84
N GLY A 659 9.41 78.86 8.92
CA GLY A 659 10.15 80.06 8.51
C GLY A 659 10.28 81.15 9.59
N PHE A 660 9.77 80.95 10.80
CA PHE A 660 9.75 81.95 11.88
C PHE A 660 10.02 81.38 13.30
N SER A 661 10.27 80.07 13.43
CA SER A 661 10.35 79.33 14.70
C SER A 661 11.77 79.06 15.19
N GLU A 662 12.78 79.71 14.60
CA GLU A 662 14.17 79.56 15.01
C GLU A 662 14.45 80.13 16.41
N GLY A 663 15.50 79.63 17.06
CA GLY A 663 15.86 80.07 18.41
C GLY A 663 14.77 79.74 19.43
N ALA A 664 14.33 80.75 20.17
CA ALA A 664 13.35 80.61 21.25
C ALA A 664 11.88 80.66 20.80
N PHE A 665 11.60 80.82 19.49
CA PHE A 665 10.25 81.03 18.96
C PHE A 665 9.51 79.75 18.54
N GLY A 666 10.13 78.58 18.73
CA GLY A 666 9.52 77.28 18.47
C GLY A 666 9.56 76.37 19.70
N HIS A 667 8.59 75.45 19.77
CA HIS A 667 8.57 74.38 20.77
C HIS A 667 8.14 73.05 20.14
N VAL A 668 8.38 71.91 20.81
CA VAL A 668 7.84 70.62 20.40
C VAL A 668 7.69 69.67 21.59
N GLY A 669 6.67 68.83 21.58
CA GLY A 669 6.46 67.76 22.57
C GLY A 669 5.45 66.75 22.07
N ILE A 670 5.07 65.80 22.93
CA ILE A 670 4.20 64.67 22.57
C ILE A 670 3.07 64.49 23.58
N MET A 671 1.88 64.15 23.10
CA MET A 671 0.69 63.92 23.94
C MET A 671 0.80 62.60 24.69
N THR A 672 0.64 62.63 26.02
CA THR A 672 0.71 61.45 26.90
C THR A 672 -0.66 60.88 27.26
N THR A 673 -1.76 61.62 27.05
CA THR A 673 -3.15 61.15 27.24
C THR A 673 -4.05 61.47 26.02
N THR A 674 -5.29 60.97 26.07
CA THR A 674 -6.33 61.07 25.02
C THR A 674 -7.64 61.59 25.62
N GLU A 675 -7.55 62.61 26.47
CA GLU A 675 -8.68 63.21 27.20
C GLU A 675 -8.97 64.64 26.71
N ASN A 676 -10.06 65.25 27.19
CA ASN A 676 -10.34 66.66 26.92
C ASN A 676 -9.37 67.52 27.75
N ASP A 677 -8.57 68.35 27.08
CA ASP A 677 -7.31 68.93 27.57
C ASP A 677 -6.24 67.87 27.95
N PRO A 678 -5.59 67.23 26.95
CA PRO A 678 -4.62 66.16 27.19
C PRO A 678 -3.35 66.65 27.90
N TYR A 679 -2.67 65.73 28.58
CA TYR A 679 -1.31 65.95 29.04
C TYR A 679 -0.33 65.88 27.87
N PHE A 680 0.69 66.73 27.94
CA PHE A 680 1.75 66.94 26.95
C PHE A 680 3.09 66.94 27.67
N ILE A 681 4.06 66.16 27.17
CA ILE A 681 5.42 66.07 27.72
C ILE A 681 6.47 66.66 26.78
N SER A 682 7.38 67.46 27.33
CA SER A 682 8.49 68.06 26.59
C SER A 682 9.66 68.50 27.47
N THR A 683 10.85 68.59 26.87
CA THR A 683 12.01 69.35 27.36
C THR A 683 11.78 70.86 27.15
N CYS A 684 11.44 71.59 28.21
CA CYS A 684 11.03 73.00 28.18
C CYS A 684 11.80 73.86 29.21
N TYR A 685 11.58 75.18 29.17
CA TYR A 685 12.21 76.17 30.07
C TYR A 685 11.29 76.64 31.21
N LEU A 686 10.20 75.92 31.50
CA LEU A 686 9.16 76.32 32.46
C LEU A 686 9.68 76.68 33.87
N THR A 687 10.80 76.09 34.27
CA THR A 687 11.48 76.26 35.56
C THR A 687 12.62 77.29 35.54
N ALA A 688 12.69 78.13 34.49
CA ALA A 688 13.80 79.03 34.21
C ALA A 688 15.18 78.34 34.17
N GLY A 689 15.22 77.10 33.64
CA GLY A 689 16.46 76.36 33.42
C GLY A 689 17.04 75.65 34.63
N ALA A 690 16.27 75.47 35.72
CA ALA A 690 16.76 74.81 36.93
C ALA A 690 17.28 73.38 36.66
N LYS A 691 18.40 73.00 37.29
CA LYS A 691 19.12 71.75 37.03
C LYS A 691 18.23 70.52 37.16
N GLY A 692 18.27 69.63 36.15
CA GLY A 692 17.51 68.37 36.12
C GLY A 692 16.01 68.52 35.83
N SER A 693 15.48 69.74 35.67
CA SER A 693 14.04 69.99 35.57
C SER A 693 13.53 70.30 34.15
N ALA A 694 14.30 69.99 33.11
CA ALA A 694 13.94 70.35 31.73
C ALA A 694 12.71 69.59 31.22
N VAL A 695 12.63 68.27 31.45
CA VAL A 695 11.46 67.49 31.05
C VAL A 695 10.33 67.75 32.02
N GLN A 696 9.22 68.30 31.51
CA GLN A 696 7.99 68.57 32.23
C GLN A 696 6.81 67.93 31.48
N GLU A 697 5.80 67.52 32.24
CA GLU A 697 4.51 67.07 31.73
C GLU A 697 3.43 67.99 32.28
N VAL A 698 2.60 68.56 31.39
CA VAL A 698 1.67 69.65 31.69
C VAL A 698 0.37 69.49 30.91
N ARG A 699 -0.71 70.14 31.36
CA ARG A 699 -1.95 70.27 30.57
C ARG A 699 -1.66 71.10 29.32
N TYR A 700 -2.04 70.60 28.15
CA TYR A 700 -1.68 71.24 26.88
C TYR A 700 -2.28 72.63 26.75
N ASN A 701 -3.57 72.81 27.06
CA ASN A 701 -4.24 74.10 26.91
C ASN A 701 -3.72 75.14 27.91
N GLU A 702 -3.45 74.74 29.17
CA GLU A 702 -2.81 75.61 30.16
C GLU A 702 -1.43 76.10 29.69
N PHE A 703 -0.63 75.21 29.09
CA PHE A 703 0.71 75.58 28.60
C PHE A 703 0.62 76.44 27.33
N ALA A 704 -0.19 76.05 26.34
CA ALA A 704 -0.41 76.83 25.12
C ALA A 704 -0.98 78.23 25.42
N GLN A 705 -1.86 78.37 26.41
CA GLN A 705 -2.41 79.66 26.82
C GLN A 705 -1.34 80.64 27.32
N ARG A 706 -0.28 80.16 27.99
CA ARG A 706 0.82 81.00 28.50
C ARG A 706 1.58 81.68 27.36
N ASP A 707 1.75 80.98 26.25
CA ASP A 707 2.37 81.49 25.02
C ASP A 707 1.32 82.02 24.01
N SER A 708 0.14 82.41 24.51
CA SER A 708 -0.96 83.04 23.77
C SER A 708 -1.55 82.21 22.61
N TYR A 709 -1.56 80.89 22.75
CA TYR A 709 -1.93 79.91 21.72
C TYR A 709 -1.08 80.04 20.45
N PRO A 710 0.20 79.61 20.49
CA PRO A 710 1.12 79.76 19.37
C PRO A 710 0.66 78.96 18.14
N TYR A 711 1.12 79.40 16.97
CA TYR A 711 0.90 78.69 15.71
C TYR A 711 1.43 77.27 15.82
N TYR A 712 0.66 76.26 15.41
CA TYR A 712 0.99 74.86 15.68
C TYR A 712 0.72 73.90 14.52
N TYR A 713 1.49 72.80 14.52
CA TYR A 713 1.38 71.66 13.62
C TYR A 713 1.26 70.38 14.45
N VAL A 714 0.39 69.44 14.06
CA VAL A 714 0.28 68.15 14.74
C VAL A 714 0.60 67.00 13.80
N TYR A 715 1.50 66.14 14.24
CA TYR A 715 1.97 64.95 13.54
C TYR A 715 1.52 63.69 14.27
N ARG A 716 0.88 62.77 13.55
CA ARG A 716 0.40 61.48 14.07
C ARG A 716 1.10 60.34 13.34
N GLN A 717 1.59 59.35 14.10
CA GLN A 717 2.12 58.11 13.53
C GLN A 717 0.99 57.28 12.92
N MET A 718 1.25 56.66 11.77
CA MET A 718 0.25 56.01 10.90
C MET A 718 0.52 54.53 10.67
#